data_AF-A0A821UEE3-F1
#
_entry.id   AF-A0A821UEE3-F1
#
_cell.length_a   1.000
_cell.length_b   1.000
_cell.length_c   1.000
_cell.angle_alpha   90.00
_cell.angle_beta   90.00
_cell.angle_gamma   90.00
#
_symmetry.space_group_name_H-M   'P 1'
#
loop_
_entity.id
_entity.type
_entity.pdbx_description
1 polymer ?
#
loop_
_entity_poly.entity_id
_entity_poly.type
_entity_poly.pdbx_seq_one_letter_code
_entity_poly.pdbx_strand_id
1 'polypeptide(L)'
;MLREYFLVYLPSKQQKSIQKNSRYNDIKEVLMSNISKIRLNFILFLCRSVFDRFLTWFQKEEPLIHLLYYELCNLYRTVLLSFLSPEHVGSISGGALLNIDFKLAEKQLPTQKLQIGEETRRLLVDVSASERATFFHDVKMIYHAIADNLKTHLPLKSTFLKDLHVLDPASKTEPDAADTMIRVARAIPKLLSDAEIDCIRHEYMMYATENIDESWYIKNKYQDSDGNNHIEHQRIDYYWNKVLLLTTSFGLPKYPTLSKIVKNVLIMSHGNSDVERGFSINEHIVTENRTLLSLSSINGLRSTWDAIKFFGSGLSHRVPINIDMIRAVQRSKSVYNQEQLSLKSIADHEKEQNEKCQNTNEKMKKLIDQEHQLLCKQKSLQDEQKKAQLLVGEGRQRLDNALKKGDMIDAQAANALIGAGDEKVKLISAELIQVTDELLKIQNKTTEKSSRSASTGQAKVPSIKLEHSRWPKSKPWSPSSSTFKRKHGKNNTHLGKSKCRQIWEENLSIIRKHNLESDFGMHTYTLEMNQFGDMTNEEFRKQMNGYKMNLKNETIKFDRHKFLTPSNIVLPESVDWRTKGYVTPIKDQGQCGSCWAFSTTGSLEGQHFAKTSKLVSLSEQNLVDCSLNLGCHGGIMDLAFLYIKSNGGIDTEWSYPYEAERRKCRFDPKNIGATDTGFVEIKMENETDLQFAIATVGPISVAIDASKSSFQFYSSGVYDEPHCSTYLLDHGVLAVGYGTINSKDYYIVKNSWGTNWGNQGYIWMSRNKNNQCGIATVASYPLV
;
A
#
# COMPACT_ATOMS: atom_id res chain seq x y z
N MET A 1 -5.71 -37.52 -17.64
CA MET A 1 -5.06 -36.48 -16.79
C MET A 1 -4.83 -36.92 -15.33
N LEU A 2 -5.72 -36.79 -14.34
CA LEU A 2 -5.39 -37.13 -12.92
C LEU A 2 -4.97 -38.60 -12.70
N ARG A 3 -5.69 -39.56 -13.30
CA ARG A 3 -5.34 -41.00 -13.27
C ARG A 3 -3.98 -41.27 -13.91
N GLU A 4 -3.77 -40.73 -15.11
CA GLU A 4 -2.50 -40.87 -15.85
C GLU A 4 -1.35 -40.19 -15.11
N TYR A 5 -1.61 -39.06 -14.44
CA TYR A 5 -0.64 -38.43 -13.56
C TYR A 5 -0.27 -39.37 -12.41
N PHE A 6 -1.23 -39.86 -11.61
CA PHE A 6 -0.88 -40.76 -10.51
C PHE A 6 -0.08 -41.98 -11.01
N LEU A 7 -0.43 -42.52 -12.18
CA LEU A 7 0.31 -43.62 -12.82
C LEU A 7 1.70 -43.24 -13.35
N VAL A 8 1.96 -41.97 -13.67
CA VAL A 8 3.28 -41.44 -14.08
C VAL A 8 4.24 -41.26 -12.89
N TYR A 9 3.72 -40.97 -11.70
CA TYR A 9 4.52 -40.81 -10.48
C TYR A 9 4.69 -42.12 -9.69
N LEU A 10 3.96 -43.18 -10.05
CA LEU A 10 4.28 -44.53 -9.62
C LEU A 10 5.64 -44.92 -10.26
N PRO A 11 6.61 -45.45 -9.49
CA PRO A 11 7.97 -45.69 -9.98
C PRO A 11 8.00 -46.45 -11.30
N SER A 12 8.83 -45.96 -12.22
CA SER A 12 9.01 -46.55 -13.55
C SER A 12 9.47 -48.02 -13.46
N LYS A 13 9.33 -48.75 -14.58
CA LYS A 13 9.71 -50.17 -14.72
C LYS A 13 11.13 -50.52 -14.24
N GLN A 14 12.00 -49.53 -14.00
CA GLN A 14 13.40 -49.71 -13.64
C GLN A 14 13.67 -49.94 -12.14
N GLN A 15 12.72 -49.68 -11.23
CA GLN A 15 12.90 -49.93 -9.78
C GLN A 15 12.23 -51.24 -9.33
N LYS A 16 12.91 -52.37 -9.61
CA LYS A 16 12.44 -53.74 -9.30
C LYS A 16 12.13 -54.01 -7.82
N SER A 17 12.70 -53.24 -6.88
CA SER A 17 12.46 -53.38 -5.44
C SER A 17 11.08 -52.89 -5.00
N ILE A 18 10.54 -51.85 -5.66
CA ILE A 18 9.25 -51.25 -5.30
C ILE A 18 8.07 -52.06 -5.86
N GLN A 19 8.24 -52.74 -7.00
CA GLN A 19 7.21 -53.59 -7.61
C GLN A 19 6.87 -54.85 -6.78
N LYS A 20 7.74 -55.22 -5.83
CA LYS A 20 7.49 -56.31 -4.87
C LYS A 20 6.71 -55.86 -3.64
N ASN A 21 6.45 -54.56 -3.49
CA ASN A 21 5.68 -54.02 -2.37
C ASN A 21 4.18 -54.25 -2.62
N SER A 22 3.51 -54.98 -1.71
CA SER A 22 2.08 -55.29 -1.83
C SER A 22 1.23 -54.03 -1.89
N ARG A 23 1.49 -53.06 -0.99
CA ARG A 23 0.76 -51.78 -0.92
C ARG A 23 0.87 -50.97 -2.21
N TYR A 24 1.98 -51.07 -2.92
CA TYR A 24 2.16 -50.44 -4.23
C TYR A 24 1.25 -51.07 -5.30
N ASN A 25 1.20 -52.41 -5.33
CA ASN A 25 0.35 -53.13 -6.28
C ASN A 25 -1.13 -52.90 -5.98
N ASP A 26 -1.53 -52.87 -4.70
CA ASP A 26 -2.90 -52.56 -4.27
C ASP A 26 -3.33 -51.16 -4.74
N ILE A 27 -2.51 -50.13 -4.52
CA ILE A 27 -2.80 -48.75 -4.96
C ILE A 27 -2.90 -48.67 -6.49
N LYS A 28 -1.99 -49.36 -7.19
CA LYS A 28 -1.97 -49.40 -8.65
C LYS A 28 -3.24 -50.06 -9.19
N GLU A 29 -3.66 -51.19 -8.62
CA GLU A 29 -4.90 -51.88 -9.01
C GLU A 29 -6.13 -51.00 -8.78
N VAL A 30 -6.21 -50.33 -7.64
CA VAL A 30 -7.31 -49.39 -7.32
C VAL A 30 -7.38 -48.25 -8.33
N LEU A 31 -6.24 -47.64 -8.69
CA LEU A 31 -6.17 -46.55 -9.67
C LEU A 31 -6.46 -47.01 -11.12
N MET A 32 -6.18 -48.28 -11.41
CA MET A 32 -6.44 -48.87 -12.72
C MET A 32 -7.89 -49.30 -12.91
N SER A 33 -8.66 -49.50 -11.83
CA SER A 33 -10.07 -49.90 -11.89
C SER A 33 -10.97 -48.90 -12.64
N ASN A 34 -12.02 -49.43 -13.27
CA ASN A 34 -12.99 -48.64 -14.03
C ASN A 34 -13.80 -47.69 -13.14
N ILE A 35 -14.16 -48.12 -11.92
CA ILE A 35 -14.89 -47.29 -10.96
C ILE A 35 -14.07 -46.07 -10.49
N SER A 36 -12.75 -46.22 -10.31
CA SER A 36 -11.87 -45.09 -9.98
C SER A 36 -11.77 -44.08 -11.11
N LYS A 37 -11.75 -44.54 -12.37
CA LYS A 37 -11.80 -43.64 -13.54
C LYS A 37 -13.08 -42.80 -13.54
N ILE A 38 -14.23 -43.40 -13.20
CA ILE A 38 -15.51 -42.70 -13.13
C ILE A 38 -15.52 -41.67 -12.00
N ARG A 39 -15.09 -42.07 -10.80
CA ARG A 39 -14.96 -41.16 -9.64
C ARG A 39 -14.09 -39.94 -9.96
N LEU A 40 -12.95 -40.14 -10.62
CA LEU A 40 -12.06 -39.04 -11.00
C LEU A 40 -12.69 -38.09 -12.05
N ASN A 41 -13.47 -38.62 -13.00
CA ASN A 41 -14.18 -37.78 -13.97
C ASN A 41 -15.30 -36.97 -13.31
N PHE A 42 -16.02 -37.55 -12.36
CA PHE A 42 -17.01 -36.83 -11.56
C PHE A 42 -16.37 -35.68 -10.75
N ILE A 43 -15.24 -35.94 -10.10
CA ILE A 43 -14.51 -34.90 -9.35
C ILE A 43 -14.08 -33.76 -10.29
N LEU A 44 -13.57 -34.08 -11.48
CA LEU A 44 -13.19 -33.07 -12.48
C LEU A 44 -14.40 -32.26 -12.96
N PHE A 45 -15.55 -32.90 -13.18
CA PHE A 45 -16.81 -32.22 -13.49
C PHE A 45 -17.21 -31.27 -12.35
N LEU A 46 -17.18 -31.74 -11.11
CA LEU A 46 -17.53 -30.93 -9.94
C LEU A 46 -16.63 -29.69 -9.83
N CYS A 47 -15.31 -29.85 -9.98
CA CYS A 47 -14.38 -28.73 -9.98
C CYS A 47 -14.67 -27.71 -11.09
N ARG A 48 -14.94 -28.18 -12.32
CA ARG A 48 -15.16 -27.31 -13.49
C ARG A 48 -16.53 -26.66 -13.55
N SER A 49 -17.58 -27.37 -13.15
CA SER A 49 -18.96 -26.93 -13.39
C SER A 49 -19.60 -26.27 -12.17
N VAL A 50 -19.13 -26.60 -10.96
CA VAL A 50 -19.68 -26.05 -9.71
C VAL A 50 -18.75 -25.00 -9.11
N PHE A 51 -17.44 -25.27 -9.07
CA PHE A 51 -16.49 -24.40 -8.37
C PHE A 51 -15.71 -23.43 -9.27
N ASP A 52 -15.57 -23.67 -10.57
CA ASP A 52 -14.71 -22.88 -11.45
C ASP A 52 -15.12 -21.41 -11.54
N ARG A 53 -16.43 -21.14 -11.62
CA ARG A 53 -16.98 -19.77 -11.61
C ARG A 53 -16.61 -19.05 -10.31
N PHE A 54 -16.74 -19.75 -9.18
CA PHE A 54 -16.38 -19.25 -7.86
C PHE A 54 -14.85 -19.03 -7.74
N LEU A 55 -14.04 -20.00 -8.15
CA LEU A 55 -12.58 -19.93 -8.19
C LEU A 55 -12.07 -18.76 -9.05
N THR A 56 -12.69 -18.52 -10.20
CA THR A 56 -12.36 -17.40 -11.09
C THR A 56 -12.53 -16.06 -10.37
N TRP A 57 -13.57 -15.90 -9.53
CA TRP A 57 -13.75 -14.69 -8.73
C TRP A 57 -12.68 -14.52 -7.65
N PHE A 58 -12.27 -15.60 -6.98
CA PHE A 58 -11.15 -15.56 -6.01
C PHE A 58 -9.79 -15.33 -6.66
N GLN A 59 -9.64 -15.70 -7.93
CA GLN A 59 -8.42 -15.54 -8.71
C GLN A 59 -8.31 -14.17 -9.39
N LYS A 60 -9.38 -13.37 -9.43
CA LYS A 60 -9.31 -11.99 -9.93
C LYS A 60 -8.56 -11.10 -8.94
N GLU A 61 -7.69 -10.23 -9.46
CA GLU A 61 -6.78 -9.37 -8.70
C GLU A 61 -7.47 -8.22 -7.92
N GLU A 62 -8.79 -8.28 -7.70
CA GLU A 62 -9.59 -7.11 -7.30
C GLU A 62 -10.60 -7.45 -6.17
N PRO A 63 -10.79 -6.56 -5.18
CA PRO A 63 -11.55 -6.86 -3.98
C PRO A 63 -13.05 -6.70 -4.17
N LEU A 64 -13.79 -7.80 -4.01
CA LEU A 64 -15.24 -7.82 -4.17
C LEU A 64 -15.94 -8.50 -2.99
N ILE A 65 -15.52 -8.22 -1.75
CA ILE A 65 -15.98 -8.95 -0.54
C ILE A 65 -17.51 -8.93 -0.32
N HIS A 66 -18.22 -7.91 -0.83
CA HIS A 66 -19.68 -7.79 -0.75
C HIS A 66 -20.41 -8.60 -1.84
N LEU A 67 -19.85 -8.72 -3.05
CA LEU A 67 -20.35 -9.64 -4.09
C LEU A 67 -20.09 -11.11 -3.73
N LEU A 68 -19.06 -11.39 -2.92
CA LEU A 68 -18.79 -12.73 -2.43
C LEU A 68 -19.99 -13.31 -1.67
N TYR A 69 -20.71 -12.55 -0.84
CA TYR A 69 -21.86 -13.10 -0.11
C TYR A 69 -22.96 -13.62 -1.06
N TYR A 70 -23.30 -12.85 -2.09
CA TYR A 70 -24.30 -13.24 -3.09
C TYR A 70 -23.84 -14.46 -3.91
N GLU A 71 -22.58 -14.44 -4.36
CA GLU A 71 -21.98 -15.56 -5.11
C GLU A 71 -21.82 -16.83 -4.24
N LEU A 72 -21.53 -16.69 -2.95
CA LEU A 72 -21.49 -17.78 -1.98
C LEU A 72 -22.89 -18.36 -1.74
N CYS A 73 -23.91 -17.52 -1.62
CA CYS A 73 -25.31 -17.96 -1.56
C CYS A 73 -25.72 -18.69 -2.84
N ASN A 74 -25.28 -18.21 -4.02
CA ASN A 74 -25.53 -18.87 -5.30
C ASN A 74 -24.79 -20.21 -5.41
N LEU A 75 -23.53 -20.30 -5.00
CA LEU A 75 -22.79 -21.55 -4.94
C LEU A 75 -23.49 -22.57 -4.04
N TYR A 76 -23.88 -22.15 -2.84
CA TYR A 76 -24.62 -23.00 -1.90
C TYR A 76 -25.97 -23.45 -2.51
N ARG A 77 -26.69 -22.54 -3.18
CA ARG A 77 -27.92 -22.87 -3.91
C ARG A 77 -27.68 -23.88 -5.04
N THR A 78 -26.63 -23.72 -5.84
CA THR A 78 -26.28 -24.66 -6.93
C THR A 78 -25.94 -26.04 -6.37
N VAL A 79 -25.20 -26.10 -5.27
CA VAL A 79 -24.91 -27.33 -4.55
C VAL A 79 -26.21 -27.98 -4.08
N LEU A 80 -27.10 -27.24 -3.42
CA LEU A 80 -28.41 -27.75 -2.98
C LEU A 80 -29.25 -28.26 -4.15
N LEU A 81 -29.35 -27.51 -5.25
CA LEU A 81 -30.09 -27.91 -6.46
C LEU A 81 -29.54 -29.17 -7.13
N SER A 82 -28.29 -29.55 -6.84
CA SER A 82 -27.70 -30.78 -7.36
C SER A 82 -28.27 -32.05 -6.69
N PHE A 83 -28.94 -31.92 -5.54
CA PHE A 83 -29.49 -33.04 -4.77
C PHE A 83 -30.80 -32.76 -3.99
N LEU A 84 -31.37 -31.55 -4.11
CA LEU A 84 -32.73 -31.16 -3.69
C LEU A 84 -33.54 -30.66 -4.91
N SER A 85 -34.86 -30.82 -4.88
CA SER A 85 -35.70 -30.41 -6.02
C SER A 85 -35.81 -28.87 -6.10
N PRO A 86 -35.97 -28.30 -7.32
CA PRO A 86 -36.11 -26.85 -7.50
C PRO A 86 -37.25 -26.23 -6.67
N GLU A 87 -38.34 -26.96 -6.44
CA GLU A 87 -39.47 -26.51 -5.62
C GLU A 87 -39.09 -26.21 -4.16
N HIS A 88 -38.09 -26.90 -3.62
CA HIS A 88 -37.64 -26.73 -2.23
C HIS A 88 -36.58 -25.64 -2.05
N VAL A 89 -35.94 -25.18 -3.14
CA VAL A 89 -34.74 -24.32 -3.07
C VAL A 89 -34.92 -23.02 -3.87
N GLY A 90 -35.64 -23.06 -4.98
CA GLY A 90 -35.70 -21.98 -5.97
C GLY A 90 -36.36 -20.69 -5.48
N SER A 91 -37.31 -20.78 -4.54
CA SER A 91 -38.01 -19.61 -3.97
C SER A 91 -37.32 -19.03 -2.74
N ILE A 92 -36.27 -19.68 -2.22
CA ILE A 92 -35.63 -19.30 -0.95
C ILE A 92 -34.44 -18.37 -1.23
N SER A 93 -34.48 -17.17 -0.64
CA SER A 93 -33.49 -16.11 -0.84
C SER A 93 -32.57 -15.93 0.39
N GLY A 94 -31.31 -15.54 0.12
CA GLY A 94 -30.35 -15.12 1.12
C GLY A 94 -30.11 -16.12 2.26
N GLY A 95 -30.00 -15.61 3.49
CA GLY A 95 -29.68 -16.41 4.69
C GLY A 95 -30.72 -17.48 5.03
N ALA A 96 -31.94 -17.41 4.48
CA ALA A 96 -32.96 -18.44 4.68
C ALA A 96 -32.55 -19.79 4.05
N LEU A 97 -31.67 -19.78 3.04
CA LEU A 97 -31.07 -21.00 2.47
C LEU A 97 -30.34 -21.82 3.54
N LEU A 98 -29.70 -21.17 4.51
CA LEU A 98 -28.92 -21.84 5.55
C LEU A 98 -29.77 -22.66 6.52
N ASN A 99 -31.06 -22.32 6.60
CA ASN A 99 -32.02 -22.97 7.47
C ASN A 99 -32.70 -24.17 6.81
N ILE A 100 -32.42 -24.43 5.53
CA ILE A 100 -32.88 -25.63 4.84
C ILE A 100 -32.21 -26.83 5.52
N ASP A 101 -33.03 -27.75 6.05
CA ASP A 101 -32.56 -29.01 6.59
C ASP A 101 -32.33 -30.00 5.45
N PHE A 102 -31.11 -29.99 4.92
CA PHE A 102 -30.69 -30.88 3.85
C PHE A 102 -30.40 -32.32 4.33
N LYS A 103 -30.50 -32.62 5.64
CA LYS A 103 -30.44 -34.01 6.13
C LYS A 103 -31.68 -34.82 5.72
N LEU A 104 -32.78 -34.16 5.38
CA LEU A 104 -34.00 -34.80 4.86
C LEU A 104 -33.88 -35.27 3.39
N ALA A 105 -32.79 -34.92 2.70
CA ALA A 105 -32.60 -35.07 1.26
C ALA A 105 -32.49 -36.52 0.76
N GLU A 106 -32.16 -37.48 1.64
CA GLU A 106 -31.95 -38.88 1.24
C GLU A 106 -33.17 -39.50 0.54
N LYS A 107 -34.37 -38.96 0.82
CA LYS A 107 -35.67 -39.41 0.30
C LYS A 107 -36.21 -38.62 -0.90
N GLN A 108 -35.60 -37.51 -1.30
CA GLN A 108 -36.28 -36.54 -2.18
C GLN A 108 -35.90 -36.62 -3.67
N LEU A 109 -34.67 -36.99 -4.03
CA LEU A 109 -34.24 -37.05 -5.43
C LEU A 109 -33.81 -38.46 -5.86
N PRO A 110 -34.42 -39.00 -6.95
CA PRO A 110 -33.93 -40.22 -7.58
C PRO A 110 -32.49 -40.05 -8.03
N THR A 111 -31.71 -41.10 -7.83
CA THR A 111 -30.30 -41.19 -8.20
C THR A 111 -30.03 -40.79 -9.66
N GLN A 112 -30.98 -41.02 -10.56
CA GLN A 112 -30.90 -40.70 -11.99
C GLN A 112 -30.98 -39.20 -12.30
N LYS A 113 -31.45 -38.38 -11.35
CA LYS A 113 -31.58 -36.93 -11.50
C LYS A 113 -30.38 -36.15 -10.95
N LEU A 114 -29.39 -36.84 -10.38
CA LEU A 114 -28.16 -36.20 -9.89
C LEU A 114 -27.32 -35.68 -11.05
N GLN A 115 -26.82 -34.45 -10.92
CA GLN A 115 -25.93 -33.86 -11.91
C GLN A 115 -24.51 -34.41 -11.73
N ILE A 116 -24.10 -35.29 -12.66
CA ILE A 116 -22.81 -35.99 -12.63
C ILE A 116 -21.92 -35.71 -13.85
N GLY A 117 -22.43 -34.96 -14.83
CA GLY A 117 -21.76 -34.67 -16.10
C GLY A 117 -21.91 -35.79 -17.14
N GLU A 118 -21.86 -35.41 -18.43
CA GLU A 118 -22.11 -36.31 -19.56
C GLU A 118 -21.03 -37.41 -19.68
N GLU A 119 -19.76 -37.04 -19.48
CA GLU A 119 -18.66 -38.00 -19.56
C GLU A 119 -18.71 -39.06 -18.45
N THR A 120 -19.07 -38.67 -17.24
CA THR A 120 -19.28 -39.61 -16.13
C THR A 120 -20.46 -40.54 -16.44
N ARG A 121 -21.56 -40.01 -16.98
CA ARG A 121 -22.74 -40.77 -17.35
C ARG A 121 -22.43 -41.81 -18.42
N ARG A 122 -21.67 -41.45 -19.45
CA ARG A 122 -21.20 -42.36 -20.49
C ARG A 122 -20.41 -43.53 -19.91
N LEU A 123 -19.45 -43.24 -19.03
CA LEU A 123 -18.60 -44.26 -18.43
C LEU A 123 -19.33 -45.18 -17.43
N LEU A 124 -20.45 -44.73 -16.84
CA LEU A 124 -21.27 -45.55 -15.94
C LEU A 124 -22.06 -46.66 -16.66
N VAL A 125 -22.27 -46.55 -17.97
CA VAL A 125 -23.02 -47.56 -18.75
C VAL A 125 -22.32 -48.92 -18.68
N ASP A 126 -20.99 -48.93 -18.69
CA ASP A 126 -20.15 -50.13 -18.77
C ASP A 126 -19.85 -50.79 -17.40
N VAL A 127 -20.61 -50.45 -16.36
CA VAL A 127 -20.33 -50.83 -14.96
C VAL A 127 -21.48 -51.64 -14.36
N SER A 128 -21.18 -52.55 -13.43
CA SER A 128 -22.20 -53.39 -12.78
C SER A 128 -23.23 -52.56 -12.00
N ALA A 129 -24.43 -53.10 -11.83
CA ALA A 129 -25.51 -52.41 -11.10
C ALA A 129 -25.15 -52.10 -9.64
N SER A 130 -24.38 -52.99 -8.99
CA SER A 130 -23.91 -52.81 -7.61
C SER A 130 -22.91 -51.65 -7.51
N GLU A 131 -21.90 -51.61 -8.38
CA GLU A 131 -20.90 -50.53 -8.40
C GLU A 131 -21.51 -49.18 -8.78
N ARG A 132 -22.50 -49.15 -9.67
CA ARG A 132 -23.28 -47.94 -9.97
C ARG A 132 -24.00 -47.42 -8.73
N ALA A 133 -24.66 -48.30 -7.96
CA ALA A 133 -25.34 -47.90 -6.73
C ALA A 133 -24.37 -47.30 -5.70
N THR A 134 -23.18 -47.92 -5.53
CA THR A 134 -22.11 -47.40 -4.67
C THR A 134 -21.62 -46.02 -5.13
N PHE A 135 -21.36 -45.84 -6.43
CA PHE A 135 -20.93 -44.55 -6.96
C PHE A 135 -21.93 -43.44 -6.66
N PHE A 136 -23.22 -43.69 -6.89
CA PHE A 136 -24.25 -42.69 -6.64
C PHE A 136 -24.48 -42.38 -5.16
N HIS A 137 -24.26 -43.36 -4.28
CA HIS A 137 -24.23 -43.10 -2.84
C HIS A 137 -23.06 -42.18 -2.48
N ASP A 138 -21.86 -42.44 -3.02
CA ASP A 138 -20.69 -41.58 -2.80
C ASP A 138 -20.93 -40.14 -3.30
N VAL A 139 -21.56 -39.98 -4.46
CA VAL A 139 -21.93 -38.66 -5.02
C VAL A 139 -22.83 -37.88 -4.06
N LYS A 140 -23.86 -38.54 -3.48
CA LYS A 140 -24.74 -37.91 -2.49
C LYS A 140 -23.96 -37.48 -1.24
N MET A 141 -23.06 -38.32 -0.75
CA MET A 141 -22.21 -38.01 0.39
C MET A 141 -21.27 -36.83 0.14
N ILE A 142 -20.72 -36.73 -1.07
CA ILE A 142 -19.88 -35.60 -1.45
C ILE A 142 -20.68 -34.29 -1.44
N TYR A 143 -21.85 -34.24 -2.09
CA TYR A 143 -22.68 -33.03 -2.09
C TYR A 143 -23.16 -32.65 -0.69
N HIS A 144 -23.53 -33.64 0.14
CA HIS A 144 -23.90 -33.42 1.53
C HIS A 144 -22.75 -32.82 2.35
N ALA A 145 -21.55 -33.37 2.22
CA ALA A 145 -20.36 -32.85 2.90
C ALA A 145 -20.02 -31.43 2.45
N ILE A 146 -20.19 -31.11 1.16
CA ILE A 146 -19.98 -29.76 0.64
C ILE A 146 -21.03 -28.80 1.21
N ALA A 147 -22.32 -29.14 1.17
CA ALA A 147 -23.38 -28.30 1.72
C ALA A 147 -23.17 -28.03 3.22
N ASP A 148 -22.81 -29.05 3.99
CA ASP A 148 -22.53 -28.93 5.42
C ASP A 148 -21.30 -28.05 5.70
N ASN A 149 -20.24 -28.21 4.90
CA ASN A 149 -19.04 -27.38 5.00
C ASN A 149 -19.36 -25.90 4.68
N LEU A 150 -20.05 -25.63 3.55
CA LEU A 150 -20.42 -24.27 3.15
C LEU A 150 -21.32 -23.60 4.22
N LYS A 151 -22.28 -24.34 4.79
CA LYS A 151 -23.16 -23.84 5.86
C LYS A 151 -22.42 -23.55 7.17
N THR A 152 -21.48 -24.40 7.54
CA THR A 152 -20.77 -24.31 8.82
C THR A 152 -19.66 -23.27 8.78
N HIS A 153 -19.09 -23.05 7.59
CA HIS A 153 -17.76 -22.50 7.51
C HIS A 153 -17.58 -21.24 6.65
N LEU A 154 -18.56 -20.86 5.84
CA LEU A 154 -18.54 -19.59 5.12
C LEU A 154 -19.28 -18.51 5.92
N PRO A 155 -18.96 -17.21 5.72
CA PRO A 155 -19.51 -16.11 6.51
C PRO A 155 -20.96 -15.75 6.12
N LEU A 156 -21.75 -16.74 5.70
CA LEU A 156 -23.14 -16.62 5.28
C LEU A 156 -24.07 -16.18 6.43
N LYS A 157 -23.60 -16.19 7.68
CA LYS A 157 -24.32 -15.72 8.87
C LYS A 157 -24.02 -14.27 9.27
N SER A 158 -23.02 -13.63 8.66
CA SER A 158 -22.64 -12.26 9.03
C SER A 158 -23.69 -11.26 8.56
N THR A 159 -24.36 -10.62 9.50
CA THR A 159 -25.34 -9.55 9.22
C THR A 159 -24.69 -8.35 8.55
N PHE A 160 -23.46 -8.00 8.96
CA PHE A 160 -22.69 -6.92 8.34
C PHE A 160 -22.38 -7.21 6.87
N LEU A 161 -21.84 -8.39 6.55
CA LEU A 161 -21.53 -8.75 5.15
C LEU A 161 -22.78 -8.86 4.30
N LYS A 162 -23.87 -9.37 4.88
CA LYS A 162 -25.18 -9.34 4.24
C LYS A 162 -25.57 -7.91 3.91
N ASP A 163 -25.50 -6.99 4.88
CA ASP A 163 -25.91 -5.59 4.69
C ASP A 163 -25.05 -4.83 3.66
N LEU A 164 -23.84 -5.31 3.32
CA LEU A 164 -23.02 -4.71 2.25
C LEU A 164 -23.60 -4.86 0.83
N HIS A 165 -24.63 -5.69 0.61
CA HIS A 165 -25.33 -5.78 -0.68
C HIS A 165 -25.88 -4.42 -1.14
N VAL A 166 -26.19 -3.53 -0.20
CA VAL A 166 -26.67 -2.16 -0.46
C VAL A 166 -25.70 -1.32 -1.30
N LEU A 167 -24.44 -1.73 -1.42
CA LEU A 167 -23.46 -1.09 -2.28
C LEU A 167 -23.63 -1.42 -3.76
N ASP A 168 -24.39 -2.46 -4.10
CA ASP A 168 -24.73 -2.84 -5.46
C ASP A 168 -25.71 -1.83 -6.08
N PRO A 169 -25.43 -1.26 -7.26
CA PRO A 169 -26.37 -0.41 -7.99
C PRO A 169 -27.76 -1.05 -8.17
N ALA A 170 -27.85 -2.37 -8.30
CA ALA A 170 -29.12 -3.08 -8.47
C ALA A 170 -30.01 -3.03 -7.21
N SER A 171 -29.40 -2.94 -6.02
CA SER A 171 -30.10 -2.86 -4.74
C SER A 171 -30.42 -1.43 -4.32
N LYS A 172 -30.09 -0.42 -5.13
CA LYS A 172 -30.27 0.99 -4.73
C LYS A 172 -31.73 1.40 -4.53
N THR A 173 -32.65 0.77 -5.24
CA THR A 173 -34.10 1.08 -5.20
C THR A 173 -34.88 0.21 -4.23
N GLU A 174 -34.20 -0.64 -3.45
CA GLU A 174 -34.88 -1.49 -2.47
C GLU A 174 -35.48 -0.63 -1.33
N PRO A 175 -36.71 -0.94 -0.85
CA PRO A 175 -37.41 -0.11 0.14
C PRO A 175 -36.64 0.11 1.44
N ASP A 176 -35.78 -0.82 1.84
CA ASP A 176 -35.00 -0.80 3.08
C ASP A 176 -33.52 -0.44 2.86
N ALA A 177 -33.11 -0.11 1.64
CA ALA A 177 -31.71 0.15 1.30
C ALA A 177 -31.09 1.27 2.14
N ALA A 178 -31.82 2.36 2.38
CA ALA A 178 -31.34 3.46 3.20
C ALA A 178 -31.11 3.04 4.67
N ASP A 179 -32.00 2.22 5.24
CA ASP A 179 -31.86 1.72 6.61
C ASP A 179 -30.75 0.66 6.71
N THR A 180 -30.56 -0.14 5.65
CA THR A 180 -29.44 -1.06 5.52
C THR A 180 -28.11 -0.30 5.51
N MET A 181 -28.00 0.80 4.77
CA MET A 181 -26.80 1.64 4.76
C MET A 181 -26.49 2.24 6.16
N ILE A 182 -27.52 2.59 6.93
CA ILE A 182 -27.35 3.05 8.32
C ILE A 182 -26.80 1.93 9.21
N ARG A 183 -27.27 0.69 9.04
CA ARG A 183 -26.72 -0.47 9.78
C ARG A 183 -25.25 -0.71 9.42
N VAL A 184 -24.88 -0.59 8.14
CA VAL A 184 -23.49 -0.64 7.69
C VAL A 184 -22.66 0.45 8.36
N ALA A 185 -23.13 1.70 8.36
CA ALA A 185 -22.44 2.83 8.96
C ALA A 185 -22.22 2.66 10.47
N ARG A 186 -23.22 2.14 11.19
CA ARG A 186 -23.12 1.85 12.64
C ARG A 186 -22.18 0.69 12.97
N ALA A 187 -22.01 -0.25 12.05
CA ALA A 187 -21.10 -1.37 12.21
C ALA A 187 -19.62 -0.99 12.01
N ILE A 188 -19.31 0.19 11.45
CA ILE A 188 -17.95 0.71 11.27
C ILE A 188 -17.54 1.49 12.54
N PRO A 189 -16.53 1.04 13.31
CA PRO A 189 -16.18 1.68 14.58
C PRO A 189 -15.70 3.14 14.43
N LYS A 190 -16.30 4.06 15.18
CA LYS A 190 -15.86 5.46 15.42
C LYS A 190 -15.46 6.27 14.18
N LEU A 191 -16.24 6.20 13.11
CA LEU A 191 -15.99 7.00 11.90
C LEU A 191 -16.93 8.20 11.73
N LEU A 192 -18.16 8.11 12.26
CA LEU A 192 -19.22 9.11 12.09
C LEU A 192 -19.83 9.45 13.45
N SER A 193 -20.17 10.73 13.63
CA SER A 193 -20.99 11.19 14.75
C SER A 193 -22.46 10.78 14.57
N ASP A 194 -23.24 10.72 15.65
CA ASP A 194 -24.68 10.42 15.57
C ASP A 194 -25.42 11.40 14.65
N ALA A 195 -25.00 12.67 14.64
CA ALA A 195 -25.52 13.69 13.73
C ALA A 195 -25.22 13.40 12.25
N GLU A 196 -24.05 12.84 11.93
CA GLU A 196 -23.73 12.41 10.56
C GLU A 196 -24.52 11.15 10.16
N ILE A 197 -24.78 10.24 11.11
CA ILE A 197 -25.60 9.05 10.86
C ILE A 197 -27.03 9.42 10.47
N ASP A 198 -27.59 10.46 11.09
CA ASP A 198 -28.93 10.96 10.75
C ASP A 198 -29.01 11.55 9.33
N CYS A 199 -27.90 12.08 8.80
CA CYS A 199 -27.81 12.61 7.44
C CYS A 199 -27.72 11.52 6.35
N ILE A 200 -27.30 10.29 6.70
CA ILE A 200 -27.12 9.19 5.73
C ILE A 200 -28.42 8.88 5.01
N ARG A 201 -29.54 8.83 5.74
CA ARG A 201 -30.83 8.46 5.15
C ARG A 201 -31.19 9.41 4.02
N HIS A 202 -31.00 10.71 4.22
CA HIS A 202 -31.32 11.73 3.24
C HIS A 202 -30.39 11.67 2.02
N GLU A 203 -29.08 11.56 2.23
CA GLU A 203 -28.11 11.41 1.13
C GLU A 203 -28.35 10.13 0.32
N TYR A 204 -28.66 9.01 0.99
CA TYR A 204 -28.93 7.74 0.32
C TYR A 204 -30.22 7.82 -0.51
N MET A 205 -31.28 8.45 -0.02
CA MET A 205 -32.51 8.67 -0.79
C MET A 205 -32.27 9.53 -2.03
N MET A 206 -31.41 10.56 -1.93
CA MET A 206 -31.01 11.35 -3.09
C MET A 206 -30.16 10.55 -4.10
N TYR A 207 -29.32 9.65 -3.63
CA TYR A 207 -28.57 8.72 -4.48
C TYR A 207 -29.47 7.69 -5.16
N ALA A 208 -30.47 7.17 -4.44
CA ALA A 208 -31.43 6.20 -4.96
C ALA A 208 -32.25 6.77 -6.13
N THR A 209 -32.54 8.07 -6.13
CA THR A 209 -33.27 8.76 -7.21
C THR A 209 -32.37 9.28 -8.34
N GLU A 210 -31.04 9.22 -8.18
CA GLU A 210 -30.10 9.70 -9.20
C GLU A 210 -30.19 8.86 -10.47
N ASN A 211 -30.19 9.47 -11.65
CA ASN A 211 -30.12 8.71 -12.89
C ASN A 211 -28.66 8.29 -13.16
N ILE A 212 -28.35 6.99 -13.02
CA ILE A 212 -26.98 6.48 -13.15
C ILE A 212 -26.88 5.64 -14.42
N ASP A 213 -25.84 5.89 -15.20
CA ASP A 213 -25.58 5.22 -16.47
C ASP A 213 -25.22 3.73 -16.27
N GLU A 214 -25.91 2.83 -16.99
CA GLU A 214 -25.65 1.38 -16.92
C GLU A 214 -24.20 1.00 -17.22
N SER A 215 -23.50 1.79 -18.04
CA SER A 215 -22.09 1.56 -18.38
C SER A 215 -21.13 1.71 -17.21
N TRP A 216 -21.58 2.32 -16.09
CA TRP A 216 -20.76 2.48 -14.89
C TRP A 216 -20.66 1.19 -14.07
N TYR A 217 -21.60 0.26 -14.24
CA TYR A 217 -21.65 -0.99 -13.49
C TYR A 217 -21.78 -2.25 -14.36
N ILE A 218 -22.04 -2.13 -15.67
CA ILE A 218 -22.01 -3.25 -16.63
C ILE A 218 -20.83 -3.07 -17.59
N LYS A 219 -19.94 -4.08 -17.61
CA LYS A 219 -18.76 -4.12 -18.48
C LYS A 219 -19.10 -4.74 -19.83
N ASN A 220 -19.76 -5.90 -19.85
CA ASN A 220 -20.18 -6.59 -21.08
C ASN A 220 -21.48 -7.38 -20.84
N LYS A 221 -22.24 -7.61 -21.91
CA LYS A 221 -23.35 -8.58 -21.95
C LYS A 221 -23.04 -9.56 -23.08
N TYR A 222 -22.95 -10.86 -22.79
CA TYR A 222 -22.63 -11.88 -23.80
C TYR A 222 -23.42 -13.17 -23.53
N GLN A 223 -23.58 -14.01 -24.55
CA GLN A 223 -24.29 -15.28 -24.45
C GLN A 223 -23.28 -16.42 -24.55
N ASP A 224 -23.36 -17.42 -23.66
CA ASP A 224 -22.47 -18.59 -23.72
C ASP A 224 -22.89 -19.57 -24.83
N SER A 225 -22.06 -20.59 -25.05
CA SER A 225 -22.31 -21.67 -26.00
C SER A 225 -23.58 -22.47 -25.73
N ASP A 226 -24.12 -22.38 -24.51
CA ASP A 226 -25.33 -23.07 -24.07
C ASP A 226 -26.58 -22.16 -24.16
N GLY A 227 -26.44 -20.95 -24.71
CA GLY A 227 -27.52 -20.00 -24.92
C GLY A 227 -27.89 -19.18 -23.67
N ASN A 228 -27.10 -19.23 -22.60
CA ASN A 228 -27.35 -18.46 -21.39
C ASN A 228 -26.78 -17.04 -21.52
N ASN A 229 -27.57 -16.05 -21.14
CA ASN A 229 -27.13 -14.66 -21.08
C ASN A 229 -26.27 -14.43 -19.83
N HIS A 230 -25.08 -13.89 -20.03
CA HIS A 230 -24.13 -13.48 -18.99
C HIS A 230 -23.94 -11.98 -19.00
N ILE A 231 -23.91 -11.39 -17.81
CA ILE A 231 -23.59 -9.98 -17.60
C ILE A 231 -22.27 -9.93 -16.84
N GLU A 232 -21.25 -9.36 -17.48
CA GLU A 232 -19.98 -9.04 -16.84
C GLU A 232 -20.15 -7.66 -16.17
N HIS A 233 -20.07 -7.63 -14.84
CA HIS A 233 -20.18 -6.38 -14.07
C HIS A 233 -18.83 -5.65 -13.99
N GLN A 234 -18.86 -4.32 -13.92
CA GLN A 234 -17.69 -3.51 -13.56
C GLN A 234 -17.37 -3.69 -12.08
N ARG A 235 -16.15 -3.32 -11.68
CA ARG A 235 -15.78 -3.31 -10.26
C ARG A 235 -16.64 -2.31 -9.48
N ILE A 236 -16.98 -2.67 -8.24
CA ILE A 236 -17.81 -1.81 -7.39
C ILE A 236 -17.13 -0.48 -7.07
N ASP A 237 -15.80 -0.45 -6.92
CA ASP A 237 -15.04 0.74 -6.59
C ASP A 237 -14.92 1.68 -7.79
N TYR A 238 -14.86 1.13 -9.01
CA TYR A 238 -14.98 1.91 -10.23
C TYR A 238 -16.35 2.62 -10.30
N TYR A 239 -17.43 1.87 -10.04
CA TYR A 239 -18.79 2.42 -9.97
C TYR A 239 -18.88 3.53 -8.92
N TRP A 240 -18.48 3.26 -7.67
CA TRP A 240 -18.55 4.24 -6.59
C TRP A 240 -17.63 5.43 -6.80
N ASN A 241 -16.46 5.27 -7.44
CA ASN A 241 -15.60 6.40 -7.80
C ASN A 241 -16.35 7.37 -8.73
N LYS A 242 -17.12 6.87 -9.70
CA LYS A 242 -17.94 7.72 -10.58
C LYS A 242 -19.07 8.42 -9.82
N VAL A 243 -19.79 7.69 -8.96
CA VAL A 243 -20.87 8.25 -8.14
C VAL A 243 -20.34 9.34 -7.19
N LEU A 244 -19.17 9.13 -6.58
CA LEU A 244 -18.58 10.06 -5.61
C LEU A 244 -17.90 11.28 -6.25
N LEU A 245 -17.68 11.28 -7.57
CA LEU A 245 -17.22 12.44 -8.34
C LEU A 245 -18.37 13.38 -8.75
N LEU A 246 -19.62 13.02 -8.49
CA LEU A 246 -20.76 13.89 -8.75
C LEU A 246 -20.70 15.13 -7.85
N THR A 247 -20.80 16.30 -8.48
CA THR A 247 -20.81 17.59 -7.78
C THR A 247 -22.15 18.30 -7.91
N THR A 248 -22.48 19.14 -6.94
CA THR A 248 -23.56 20.11 -7.04
C THR A 248 -23.24 21.19 -8.08
N SER A 249 -24.21 22.03 -8.42
CA SER A 249 -24.04 23.19 -9.31
C SER A 249 -22.96 24.17 -8.82
N PHE A 250 -22.59 24.11 -7.54
CA PHE A 250 -21.57 24.94 -6.91
C PHE A 250 -20.19 24.24 -6.82
N GLY A 251 -20.03 23.07 -7.44
CA GLY A 251 -18.77 22.32 -7.45
C GLY A 251 -18.45 21.58 -6.15
N LEU A 252 -19.40 21.46 -5.22
CA LEU A 252 -19.24 20.71 -3.98
C LEU A 252 -19.61 19.22 -4.16
N PRO A 253 -19.01 18.28 -3.43
CA PRO A 253 -19.40 16.86 -3.50
C PRO A 253 -20.88 16.66 -3.17
N LYS A 254 -21.57 15.88 -3.99
CA LYS A 254 -23.03 15.68 -3.86
C LYS A 254 -23.42 14.75 -2.69
N TYR A 255 -22.56 13.79 -2.33
CA TYR A 255 -22.81 12.80 -1.27
C TYR A 255 -21.62 12.67 -0.29
N PRO A 256 -21.33 13.70 0.51
CA PRO A 256 -20.13 13.74 1.35
C PRO A 256 -20.14 12.69 2.47
N THR A 257 -21.28 12.39 3.09
CA THR A 257 -21.39 11.41 4.17
C THR A 257 -21.35 9.99 3.62
N LEU A 258 -22.07 9.74 2.52
CA LEU A 258 -22.03 8.47 1.80
C LEU A 258 -20.62 8.15 1.29
N SER A 259 -19.88 9.18 0.82
CA SER A 259 -18.47 9.05 0.42
C SER A 259 -17.60 8.49 1.53
N LYS A 260 -17.76 8.97 2.77
CA LYS A 260 -16.99 8.49 3.92
C LYS A 260 -17.26 7.02 4.19
N ILE A 261 -18.53 6.60 4.17
CA ILE A 261 -18.93 5.21 4.45
C ILE A 261 -18.40 4.29 3.37
N VAL A 262 -18.69 4.59 2.10
CA VAL A 262 -18.30 3.77 0.95
C VAL A 262 -16.78 3.64 0.88
N LYS A 263 -16.03 4.74 1.03
CA LYS A 263 -14.56 4.68 1.04
C LYS A 263 -14.05 3.78 2.17
N ASN A 264 -14.63 3.84 3.36
CA ASN A 264 -14.19 3.02 4.47
C ASN A 264 -14.57 1.55 4.30
N VAL A 265 -15.77 1.25 3.81
CA VAL A 265 -16.14 -0.13 3.48
C VAL A 265 -15.24 -0.70 2.39
N LEU A 266 -14.93 0.08 1.36
CA LEU A 266 -14.00 -0.33 0.32
C LEU A 266 -12.59 -0.50 0.88
N ILE A 267 -12.06 0.43 1.68
CA ILE A 267 -10.74 0.30 2.33
C ILE A 267 -10.70 -0.91 3.26
N MET A 268 -11.74 -1.17 4.04
CA MET A 268 -11.86 -2.37 4.86
C MET A 268 -11.94 -3.62 3.99
N SER A 269 -12.63 -3.56 2.85
CA SER A 269 -12.67 -4.65 1.87
C SER A 269 -11.31 -4.87 1.21
N HIS A 270 -10.54 -3.82 0.96
CA HIS A 270 -9.20 -3.86 0.39
C HIS A 270 -8.19 -4.41 1.42
N GLY A 271 -8.20 -3.89 2.65
CA GLY A 271 -7.36 -4.39 3.75
C GLY A 271 -7.72 -5.82 4.15
N ASN A 272 -9.02 -6.17 4.19
CA ASN A 272 -9.43 -7.56 4.34
C ASN A 272 -9.06 -8.38 3.11
N SER A 273 -9.15 -7.87 1.89
CA SER A 273 -8.73 -8.62 0.70
C SER A 273 -7.23 -8.85 0.66
N ASP A 274 -6.41 -7.97 1.21
CA ASP A 274 -4.97 -8.17 1.33
C ASP A 274 -4.63 -9.13 2.48
N VAL A 275 -5.46 -9.16 3.53
CA VAL A 275 -5.44 -10.20 4.57
C VAL A 275 -6.00 -11.53 4.04
N GLU A 276 -6.97 -11.51 3.11
CA GLU A 276 -7.58 -12.70 2.53
C GLU A 276 -6.70 -13.32 1.44
N ARG A 277 -6.12 -12.46 0.60
CA ARG A 277 -5.00 -12.75 -0.32
C ARG A 277 -3.74 -13.12 0.47
N GLY A 278 -3.65 -12.64 1.72
CA GLY A 278 -2.68 -12.97 2.76
C GLY A 278 -3.02 -14.19 3.64
N PHE A 279 -4.12 -14.92 3.40
CA PHE A 279 -4.45 -16.17 4.13
C PHE A 279 -3.45 -17.33 3.88
N SER A 280 -2.32 -17.02 3.22
CA SER A 280 -1.12 -17.83 3.21
C SER A 280 -0.22 -17.67 4.47
N ILE A 281 -0.44 -16.73 5.40
CA ILE A 281 0.50 -16.55 6.52
C ILE A 281 -0.20 -16.27 7.87
N ASN A 282 -0.12 -17.27 8.76
CA ASN A 282 -0.22 -17.24 10.22
C ASN A 282 -1.57 -16.97 10.94
N GLU A 283 -2.06 -18.07 11.53
CA GLU A 283 -2.62 -18.34 12.88
C GLU A 283 -3.40 -17.32 13.73
N HIS A 284 -3.47 -16.03 13.44
CA HIS A 284 -4.23 -15.09 14.27
C HIS A 284 -4.93 -14.02 13.44
N ILE A 285 -6.22 -14.20 13.13
CA ILE A 285 -7.20 -13.12 12.89
C ILE A 285 -8.61 -13.77 12.90
N VAL A 286 -9.54 -13.69 13.88
CA VAL A 286 -9.63 -13.32 15.32
C VAL A 286 -10.89 -14.08 15.87
N THR A 287 -11.24 -13.96 17.16
CA THR A 287 -12.54 -14.30 17.78
C THR A 287 -13.19 -13.00 18.34
N GLU A 288 -14.45 -12.85 18.77
CA GLU A 288 -15.45 -13.80 19.29
C GLU A 288 -16.77 -13.88 18.53
N ASN A 289 -17.05 -13.02 17.54
CA ASN A 289 -18.26 -13.20 16.69
C ASN A 289 -17.95 -13.71 15.28
N ARG A 290 -16.80 -14.40 15.13
CA ARG A 290 -16.21 -14.86 13.85
C ARG A 290 -16.29 -16.37 13.71
N THR A 291 -17.33 -16.88 13.05
CA THR A 291 -17.57 -18.33 12.99
C THR A 291 -17.66 -18.83 11.54
N LEU A 292 -16.92 -19.83 11.05
CA LEU A 292 -15.76 -20.61 11.57
C LEU A 292 -15.36 -21.59 10.44
N LEU A 293 -14.16 -21.62 9.79
CA LEU A 293 -13.69 -22.82 9.01
C LEU A 293 -12.84 -23.68 9.96
N SER A 294 -13.18 -24.96 10.12
CA SER A 294 -12.43 -25.86 11.01
C SER A 294 -10.99 -26.08 10.52
N LEU A 295 -10.07 -26.33 11.46
CA LEU A 295 -8.65 -26.62 11.17
C LEU A 295 -8.48 -27.76 10.15
N SER A 296 -9.37 -28.75 10.18
CA SER A 296 -9.44 -29.85 9.20
C SER A 296 -9.83 -29.37 7.80
N SER A 297 -10.74 -28.40 7.68
CA SER A 297 -11.13 -27.80 6.39
C SER A 297 -10.02 -26.94 5.80
N ILE A 298 -9.29 -26.21 6.65
CA ILE A 298 -8.14 -25.40 6.26
C ILE A 298 -6.99 -26.30 5.75
N ASN A 299 -6.74 -27.43 6.41
CA ASN A 299 -5.75 -28.41 5.97
C ASN A 299 -6.15 -29.11 4.66
N GLY A 300 -7.44 -29.38 4.45
CA GLY A 300 -7.96 -29.93 3.20
C GLY A 300 -7.80 -28.98 2.01
N LEU A 301 -8.08 -27.68 2.21
CA LEU A 301 -7.97 -26.66 1.17
C LEU A 301 -6.51 -26.34 0.83
N ARG A 302 -5.61 -26.28 1.83
CA ARG A 302 -4.16 -26.14 1.61
C ARG A 302 -3.59 -27.31 0.82
N SER A 303 -3.93 -28.54 1.19
CA SER A 303 -3.48 -29.74 0.45
C SER A 303 -3.99 -29.75 -0.99
N THR A 304 -5.19 -29.20 -1.24
CA THR A 304 -5.79 -29.06 -2.57
C THR A 304 -5.11 -27.96 -3.39
N TRP A 305 -4.77 -26.82 -2.76
CA TRP A 305 -4.05 -25.71 -3.38
C TRP A 305 -2.60 -26.06 -3.72
N ASP A 306 -1.90 -26.73 -2.81
CA ASP A 306 -0.52 -27.20 -3.04
C ASP A 306 -0.48 -28.28 -4.11
N ALA A 307 -1.50 -29.14 -4.18
CA ALA A 307 -1.71 -29.97 -5.35
C ALA A 307 -1.86 -29.09 -6.60
N ILE A 308 -2.85 -28.20 -6.68
CA ILE A 308 -3.12 -27.38 -7.87
C ILE A 308 -1.86 -26.61 -8.36
N LYS A 309 -1.06 -26.03 -7.46
CA LYS A 309 0.23 -25.38 -7.81
C LYS A 309 1.27 -26.37 -8.35
N PHE A 310 1.35 -27.57 -7.76
CA PHE A 310 2.25 -28.62 -8.22
C PHE A 310 1.81 -29.24 -9.56
N PHE A 311 0.52 -29.11 -9.92
CA PHE A 311 -0.06 -29.65 -11.15
C PHE A 311 -0.23 -28.61 -12.30
N GLY A 312 -0.25 -27.30 -11.99
CA GLY A 312 -0.60 -26.25 -12.96
C GLY A 312 0.56 -25.68 -13.79
N SER A 313 1.81 -25.79 -13.32
CA SER A 313 2.99 -25.37 -14.08
C SER A 313 3.99 -26.52 -14.11
N GLY A 314 3.92 -27.32 -15.17
CA GLY A 314 4.86 -28.41 -15.38
C GLY A 314 6.30 -27.91 -15.40
N LEU A 315 7.05 -28.16 -14.33
CA LEU A 315 8.45 -28.61 -14.28
C LEU A 315 9.06 -28.40 -12.87
N SER A 316 9.78 -29.44 -12.41
CA SER A 316 10.90 -29.41 -11.43
C SER A 316 10.64 -29.65 -9.91
N HIS A 317 10.93 -30.90 -9.52
CA HIS A 317 11.77 -31.40 -8.41
C HIS A 317 11.66 -30.91 -6.93
N ARG A 318 11.19 -31.85 -6.09
CA ARG A 318 11.59 -32.28 -4.71
C ARG A 318 12.27 -31.28 -3.74
N VAL A 319 11.65 -31.09 -2.56
CA VAL A 319 12.35 -30.84 -1.27
C VAL A 319 11.66 -31.64 -0.15
N PRO A 320 12.37 -32.48 0.64
CA PRO A 320 11.80 -33.16 1.80
C PRO A 320 11.92 -32.31 3.08
N ILE A 321 10.90 -32.36 3.95
CA ILE A 321 10.88 -31.70 5.26
C ILE A 321 11.94 -32.34 6.17
N ASN A 322 12.90 -31.54 6.68
CA ASN A 322 13.90 -31.99 7.65
C ASN A 322 13.67 -31.38 9.06
N ILE A 323 14.41 -31.91 10.04
CA ILE A 323 14.32 -31.60 11.48
C ILE A 323 14.66 -30.15 11.86
N ASP A 324 15.37 -29.40 11.01
CA ASP A 324 15.73 -28.01 11.24
C ASP A 324 14.54 -27.06 11.02
N MET A 325 13.60 -27.45 10.14
CA MET A 325 12.32 -26.74 9.98
C MET A 325 11.44 -26.86 11.22
N ILE A 326 11.49 -28.02 11.90
CA ILE A 326 10.77 -28.25 13.17
C ILE A 326 11.38 -27.42 14.31
N ARG A 327 12.72 -27.28 14.34
CA ARG A 327 13.41 -26.42 15.32
C ARG A 327 13.17 -24.93 15.09
N ALA A 328 13.00 -24.49 13.85
CA ALA A 328 12.67 -23.11 13.52
C ALA A 328 11.30 -22.70 14.08
N VAL A 329 10.29 -23.57 13.96
CA VAL A 329 8.94 -23.35 14.51
C VAL A 329 8.96 -23.23 16.05
N GLN A 330 9.77 -24.05 16.72
CA GLN A 330 9.91 -23.99 18.18
C GLN A 330 10.57 -22.69 18.66
N ARG A 331 11.54 -22.16 17.89
CA ARG A 331 12.17 -20.87 18.20
C ARG A 331 11.21 -19.70 17.99
N SER A 332 10.39 -19.71 16.94
CA SER A 332 9.39 -18.67 16.69
C SER A 332 8.34 -18.58 17.81
N LYS A 333 7.95 -19.70 18.41
CA LYS A 333 7.02 -19.73 19.54
C LYS A 333 7.58 -19.09 20.82
N SER A 334 8.90 -19.21 21.04
CA SER A 334 9.58 -18.58 22.17
C SER A 334 9.65 -17.05 22.02
N VAL A 335 9.90 -16.57 20.81
CA VAL A 335 9.99 -15.14 20.50
C VAL A 335 8.62 -14.46 20.63
N TYR A 336 7.56 -15.12 20.14
CA TYR A 336 6.19 -14.64 20.27
C TYR A 336 5.75 -14.43 21.73
N ASN A 337 6.10 -15.36 22.62
CA ASN A 337 5.75 -15.23 24.05
C ASN A 337 6.48 -14.06 24.74
N GLN A 338 7.66 -13.67 24.27
CA GLN A 338 8.37 -12.48 24.77
C GLN A 338 7.76 -11.18 24.24
N GLU A 339 7.30 -11.15 22.99
CA GLU A 339 6.64 -9.98 22.40
C GLU A 339 5.30 -9.66 23.08
N GLN A 340 4.51 -10.68 23.46
CA GLN A 340 3.24 -10.49 24.17
C GLN A 340 3.39 -9.81 25.54
N LEU A 341 4.51 -10.03 26.24
CA LEU A 341 4.79 -9.36 27.52
C LEU A 341 5.16 -7.88 27.32
N SER A 342 5.84 -7.53 26.22
CA SER A 342 6.18 -6.15 25.87
C SER A 342 4.98 -5.32 25.42
N LEU A 343 4.04 -5.93 24.66
CA LEU A 343 2.84 -5.26 24.16
C LEU A 343 1.87 -4.87 25.29
N LYS A 344 1.83 -5.63 26.38
CA LYS A 344 0.99 -5.33 27.55
C LYS A 344 1.46 -4.07 28.29
N SER A 345 2.78 -3.87 28.38
CA SER A 345 3.39 -2.67 28.97
C SER A 345 3.15 -1.40 28.15
N ILE A 346 3.04 -1.53 26.82
CA ILE A 346 2.80 -0.40 25.91
C ILE A 346 1.33 0.05 25.99
N ALA A 347 0.40 -0.91 26.06
CA ALA A 347 -1.04 -0.62 26.18
C ALA A 347 -1.40 0.13 27.47
N ASP A 348 -0.72 -0.18 28.59
CA ASP A 348 -0.95 0.50 29.87
C ASP A 348 -0.44 1.96 29.84
N HIS A 349 0.61 2.26 29.06
CA HIS A 349 1.16 3.61 28.95
C HIS A 349 0.35 4.52 28.00
N GLU A 350 -0.19 3.96 26.92
CA GLU A 350 -1.07 4.69 25.98
C GLU A 350 -2.41 5.08 26.62
N LYS A 351 -2.92 4.27 27.54
CA LYS A 351 -4.17 4.56 28.28
C LYS A 351 -4.03 5.80 29.17
N GLU A 352 -2.89 5.97 29.83
CA GLU A 352 -2.63 7.11 30.72
C GLU A 352 -2.43 8.43 29.94
N GLN A 353 -1.86 8.39 28.74
CA GLN A 353 -1.67 9.57 27.90
C GLN A 353 -2.97 10.04 27.23
N ASN A 354 -3.84 9.11 26.82
CA ASN A 354 -5.13 9.45 26.21
C ASN A 354 -6.09 10.13 27.20
N GLU A 355 -6.08 9.74 28.48
CA GLU A 355 -6.90 10.38 29.52
C GLU A 355 -6.43 11.82 29.84
N LYS A 356 -5.13 12.10 29.74
CA LYS A 356 -4.57 13.46 29.88
C LYS A 356 -4.88 14.36 28.68
N CYS A 357 -4.90 13.80 27.47
CA CYS A 357 -5.20 14.55 26.25
C CYS A 357 -6.69 14.91 26.14
N GLN A 358 -7.60 14.01 26.53
CA GLN A 358 -9.05 14.25 26.53
C GLN A 358 -9.46 15.37 27.50
N ASN A 359 -8.91 15.36 28.72
CA ASN A 359 -9.18 16.41 29.73
C ASN A 359 -8.72 17.82 29.31
N THR A 360 -7.70 17.90 28.45
CA THR A 360 -7.16 19.20 27.98
C THR A 360 -8.01 19.77 26.84
N ASN A 361 -8.52 18.90 25.96
CA ASN A 361 -9.38 19.28 24.84
C ASN A 361 -10.76 19.76 25.30
N GLU A 362 -11.36 19.14 26.32
CA GLU A 362 -12.65 19.61 26.88
C GLU A 362 -12.55 20.99 27.53
N LYS A 363 -11.44 21.28 28.23
CA LYS A 363 -11.19 22.59 28.82
C LYS A 363 -10.96 23.67 27.75
N MET A 364 -10.38 23.31 26.62
CA MET A 364 -10.19 24.22 25.49
C MET A 364 -11.53 24.58 24.84
N LYS A 365 -12.39 23.57 24.61
CA LYS A 365 -13.72 23.74 24.02
C LYS A 365 -14.58 24.71 24.84
N LYS A 366 -14.60 24.56 26.17
CA LYS A 366 -15.34 25.47 27.07
C LYS A 366 -14.86 26.93 27.01
N LEU A 367 -13.55 27.17 26.80
CA LEU A 367 -13.01 28.53 26.68
C LEU A 367 -13.37 29.17 25.34
N ILE A 368 -13.38 28.38 24.25
CA ILE A 368 -13.78 28.84 22.92
C ILE A 368 -15.29 29.19 22.91
N ASP A 369 -16.12 28.36 23.53
CA ASP A 369 -17.56 28.62 23.64
C ASP A 369 -17.84 29.89 24.46
N GLN A 370 -17.08 30.13 25.54
CA GLN A 370 -17.15 31.36 26.35
C GLN A 370 -16.70 32.61 25.59
N GLU A 371 -15.61 32.54 24.81
CA GLU A 371 -15.14 33.64 23.95
C GLU A 371 -16.20 34.03 22.92
N HIS A 372 -16.82 33.03 22.29
CA HIS A 372 -17.88 33.24 21.30
C HIS A 372 -19.11 33.94 21.91
N GLN A 373 -19.53 33.56 23.12
CA GLN A 373 -20.66 34.22 23.81
C GLN A 373 -20.37 35.69 24.15
N LEU A 374 -19.15 35.99 24.62
CA LEU A 374 -18.77 37.36 24.96
C LEU A 374 -18.63 38.26 23.72
N LEU A 375 -18.13 37.74 22.61
CA LEU A 375 -18.10 38.46 21.32
C LEU A 375 -19.51 38.80 20.82
N CYS A 376 -20.47 37.87 20.95
CA CYS A 376 -21.87 38.14 20.64
C CYS A 376 -22.46 39.23 21.54
N LYS A 377 -22.16 39.21 22.85
CA LYS A 377 -22.61 40.23 23.81
C LYS A 377 -22.00 41.61 23.50
N GLN A 378 -20.70 41.67 23.19
CA GLN A 378 -20.00 42.90 22.81
C GLN A 378 -20.66 43.57 21.60
N LYS A 379 -20.99 42.77 20.57
CA LYS A 379 -21.66 43.26 19.36
C LYS A 379 -23.05 43.82 19.65
N SER A 380 -23.85 43.12 20.47
CA SER A 380 -25.18 43.59 20.86
C SER A 380 -25.14 44.92 21.62
N LEU A 381 -24.18 45.09 22.53
CA LEU A 381 -24.00 46.33 23.30
C LEU A 381 -23.53 47.49 22.41
N GLN A 382 -22.66 47.25 21.43
CA GLN A 382 -22.26 48.27 20.44
C GLN A 382 -23.46 48.74 19.61
N ASP A 383 -24.34 47.83 19.19
CA ASP A 383 -25.55 48.18 18.46
C ASP A 383 -26.52 49.01 19.31
N GLU A 384 -26.65 48.70 20.60
CA GLU A 384 -27.49 49.48 21.53
C GLU A 384 -26.90 50.86 21.83
N GLN A 385 -25.57 50.95 21.99
CA GLN A 385 -24.86 52.22 22.18
C GLN A 385 -25.10 53.16 20.99
N LYS A 386 -25.04 52.62 19.76
CA LYS A 386 -25.27 53.37 18.53
C LYS A 386 -26.71 53.91 18.44
N LYS A 387 -27.70 53.13 18.87
CA LYS A 387 -29.11 53.57 18.95
C LYS A 387 -29.30 54.67 19.99
N ALA A 388 -28.68 54.56 21.16
CA ALA A 388 -28.75 55.59 22.19
C ALA A 388 -28.10 56.92 21.75
N GLN A 389 -26.96 56.86 21.05
CA GLN A 389 -26.31 58.04 20.48
C GLN A 389 -27.17 58.73 19.40
N LEU A 390 -27.90 57.94 18.59
CA LEU A 390 -28.82 58.49 17.58
C LEU A 390 -29.95 59.28 18.25
N LEU A 391 -30.55 58.73 19.31
CA LEU A 391 -31.61 59.41 20.09
C LEU A 391 -31.10 60.70 20.76
N VAL A 392 -29.87 60.71 21.26
CA VAL A 392 -29.22 61.95 21.77
C VAL A 392 -29.08 62.98 20.66
N GLY A 393 -28.67 62.56 19.45
CA GLY A 393 -28.57 63.43 18.28
C GLY A 393 -29.91 64.05 17.88
N GLU A 394 -30.97 63.25 17.83
CA GLU A 394 -32.34 63.69 17.55
C GLU A 394 -32.84 64.66 18.65
N GLY A 395 -32.55 64.36 19.91
CA GLY A 395 -32.86 65.24 21.04
C GLY A 395 -32.18 66.60 20.94
N ARG A 396 -30.90 66.65 20.55
CA ARG A 396 -30.16 67.91 20.32
C ARG A 396 -30.75 68.74 19.19
N GLN A 397 -31.14 68.09 18.10
CA GLN A 397 -31.79 68.77 16.97
C GLN A 397 -33.16 69.34 17.37
N ARG A 398 -33.93 68.60 18.18
CA ARG A 398 -35.21 69.08 18.73
C ARG A 398 -35.02 70.27 19.67
N LEU A 399 -34.00 70.23 20.53
CA LEU A 399 -33.64 71.33 21.43
C LEU A 399 -33.30 72.62 20.66
N ASP A 400 -32.45 72.52 19.63
CA ASP A 400 -32.08 73.68 18.80
C ASP A 400 -33.29 74.30 18.10
N ASN A 401 -34.23 73.48 17.64
CA ASN A 401 -35.46 73.95 17.00
C ASN A 401 -36.43 74.61 17.98
N ALA A 402 -36.54 74.09 19.21
CA ALA A 402 -37.38 74.65 20.27
C ALA A 402 -36.85 76.01 20.75
N LEU A 403 -35.53 76.13 20.92
CA LEU A 403 -34.86 77.38 21.30
C LEU A 403 -35.06 78.48 20.25
N LYS A 404 -35.01 78.16 18.95
CA LYS A 404 -35.29 79.11 17.86
C LYS A 404 -36.73 79.62 17.83
N LYS A 405 -37.69 78.84 18.35
CA LYS A 405 -39.13 79.17 18.37
C LYS A 405 -39.58 79.82 19.68
N GLY A 406 -38.72 79.87 20.70
CA GLY A 406 -39.07 80.36 22.03
C GLY A 406 -39.97 79.40 22.83
N ASP A 407 -40.06 78.13 22.44
CA ASP A 407 -40.88 77.13 23.12
C ASP A 407 -40.10 76.47 24.27
N MET A 408 -40.23 77.06 25.46
CA MET A 408 -39.54 76.57 26.66
C MET A 408 -39.98 75.16 27.10
N ILE A 409 -41.21 74.75 26.80
CA ILE A 409 -41.73 73.44 27.24
C ILE A 409 -41.10 72.34 26.39
N ASP A 410 -41.06 72.52 25.07
CA ASP A 410 -40.42 71.56 24.16
C ASP A 410 -38.89 71.51 24.34
N ALA A 411 -38.26 72.65 24.67
CA ALA A 411 -36.85 72.70 25.03
C ALA A 411 -36.54 71.91 26.31
N GLN A 412 -37.37 72.02 27.35
CA GLN A 412 -37.21 71.21 28.57
C GLN A 412 -37.39 69.71 28.31
N ALA A 413 -38.37 69.32 27.50
CA ALA A 413 -38.60 67.92 27.14
C ALA A 413 -37.43 67.35 26.31
N ALA A 414 -36.90 68.11 25.35
CA ALA A 414 -35.74 67.71 24.56
C ALA A 414 -34.47 67.57 25.42
N ASN A 415 -34.26 68.48 26.38
CA ASN A 415 -33.12 68.42 27.29
C ASN A 415 -33.19 67.21 28.24
N ALA A 416 -34.39 66.85 28.72
CA ALA A 416 -34.60 65.63 29.50
C ALA A 416 -34.30 64.35 28.69
N LEU A 417 -34.66 64.33 27.41
CA LEU A 417 -34.40 63.20 26.50
C LEU A 417 -32.90 63.04 26.18
N ILE A 418 -32.17 64.15 26.02
CA ILE A 418 -30.71 64.16 25.89
C ILE A 418 -30.07 63.61 27.17
N GLY A 419 -30.51 64.08 28.34
CA GLY A 419 -29.99 63.61 29.64
C GLY A 419 -30.17 62.10 29.83
N ALA A 420 -31.35 61.57 29.54
CA ALA A 420 -31.63 60.14 29.61
C ALA A 420 -30.82 59.32 28.57
N GLY A 421 -30.62 59.87 27.37
CA GLY A 421 -29.81 59.24 26.33
C GLY A 421 -28.32 59.19 26.68
N ASP A 422 -27.75 60.29 27.20
CA ASP A 422 -26.36 60.37 27.62
C ASP A 422 -26.08 59.45 28.81
N GLU A 423 -27.02 59.35 29.76
CA GLU A 423 -26.93 58.39 30.88
C GLU A 423 -26.93 56.93 30.38
N LYS A 424 -27.78 56.61 29.39
CA LYS A 424 -27.83 55.27 28.80
C LYS A 424 -26.54 54.92 28.04
N VAL A 425 -25.96 55.86 27.28
CA VAL A 425 -24.65 55.66 26.62
C VAL A 425 -23.55 55.42 27.64
N LYS A 426 -23.56 56.14 28.77
CA LYS A 426 -22.58 55.97 29.84
C LYS A 426 -22.64 54.56 30.47
N LEU A 427 -23.85 54.06 30.73
CA LEU A 427 -24.05 52.71 31.29
C LEU A 427 -23.58 51.62 30.32
N ILE A 428 -23.95 51.71 29.04
CA ILE A 428 -23.53 50.74 28.01
C ILE A 428 -22.01 50.75 27.82
N SER A 429 -21.39 51.94 27.86
CA SER A 429 -19.94 52.07 27.74
C SER A 429 -19.19 51.37 28.87
N ALA A 430 -19.71 51.43 30.10
CA ALA A 430 -19.14 50.72 31.24
C ALA A 430 -19.24 49.19 31.09
N GLU A 431 -20.38 48.69 30.59
CA GLU A 431 -20.58 47.26 30.34
C GLU A 431 -19.69 46.75 29.18
N LEU A 432 -19.47 47.57 28.15
CA LEU A 432 -18.57 47.23 27.04
C LEU A 432 -17.12 47.03 27.50
N ILE A 433 -16.66 47.88 28.43
CA ILE A 433 -15.31 47.78 29.02
C ILE A 433 -15.19 46.45 29.78
N GLN A 434 -16.20 46.10 30.59
CA GLN A 434 -16.20 44.84 31.33
C GLN A 434 -16.13 43.61 30.42
N VAL A 435 -16.93 43.58 29.34
CA VAL A 435 -16.92 42.47 28.36
C VAL A 435 -15.57 42.39 27.63
N THR A 436 -14.97 43.54 27.32
CA THR A 436 -13.67 43.60 26.63
C THR A 436 -12.54 43.09 27.53
N ASP A 437 -12.56 43.42 28.82
CA ASP A 437 -11.60 42.90 29.80
C ASP A 437 -11.73 41.39 30.01
N GLU A 438 -12.95 40.84 29.97
CA GLU A 438 -13.17 39.39 30.05
C GLU A 438 -12.66 38.65 28.81
N LEU A 439 -12.85 39.21 27.61
CA LEU A 439 -12.28 38.68 26.37
C LEU A 439 -10.75 38.65 26.40
N LEU A 440 -10.11 39.73 26.86
CA LEU A 440 -8.65 39.80 27.04
C LEU A 440 -8.13 38.74 28.02
N LYS A 441 -8.85 38.46 29.11
CA LYS A 441 -8.50 37.40 30.07
C LYS A 441 -8.57 36.00 29.43
N ILE A 442 -9.53 35.75 28.54
CA ILE A 442 -9.66 34.47 27.83
C ILE A 442 -8.54 34.33 26.78
N GLN A 443 -8.24 35.39 26.02
CA GLN A 443 -7.16 35.40 25.03
C GLN A 443 -5.76 35.22 25.66
N ASN A 444 -5.54 35.75 26.86
CA ASN A 444 -4.31 35.50 27.61
C ASN A 444 -4.21 34.04 28.11
N LYS A 445 -5.33 33.42 28.51
CA LYS A 445 -5.35 32.01 28.93
C LYS A 445 -5.12 31.02 27.77
N THR A 446 -5.53 31.37 26.56
CA THR A 446 -5.28 30.55 25.36
C THR A 446 -3.84 30.71 24.85
N THR A 447 -3.25 31.90 24.94
CA THR A 447 -1.86 32.18 24.57
C THR A 447 -0.82 31.66 25.58
N GLU A 448 -1.08 31.75 26.90
CA GLU A 448 -0.19 31.17 27.92
C GLU A 448 -0.08 29.64 27.80
N LYS A 449 -1.14 28.94 27.38
CA LYS A 449 -1.09 27.47 27.16
C LYS A 449 -0.34 27.06 25.90
N SER A 450 -0.32 27.89 24.85
CA SER A 450 0.51 27.61 23.66
C SER A 450 2.01 27.84 23.94
N SER A 451 2.34 28.70 24.91
CA SER A 451 3.72 28.94 25.35
C SER A 451 4.28 27.89 26.34
N ARG A 452 3.42 27.19 27.09
CA ARG A 452 3.82 26.12 28.03
C ARG A 452 4.02 24.75 27.38
N SER A 453 3.42 24.46 26.24
CA SER A 453 3.74 23.24 25.47
C SER A 453 5.10 23.32 24.76
N ALA A 454 5.71 24.51 24.72
CA ALA A 454 7.02 24.76 24.10
C ALA A 454 8.21 24.74 25.10
N SER A 455 8.01 24.44 26.39
CA SER A 455 9.06 24.63 27.42
C SER A 455 9.29 23.51 28.44
N THR A 456 8.66 22.34 28.34
CA THR A 456 8.95 21.22 29.27
C THR A 456 9.73 20.10 28.59
N GLY A 457 11.06 20.21 28.61
CA GLY A 457 11.97 19.18 28.12
C GLY A 457 13.46 19.50 28.28
N GLN A 458 13.86 20.24 29.33
CA GLN A 458 15.27 20.36 29.72
C GLN A 458 15.45 19.86 31.15
N ALA A 459 15.83 18.58 31.29
CA ALA A 459 16.40 18.06 32.51
C ALA A 459 17.93 18.24 32.47
N LYS A 460 18.48 18.90 33.50
CA LYS A 460 19.89 19.17 33.72
C LYS A 460 20.68 17.90 34.04
N VAL A 461 21.80 17.69 33.35
CA VAL A 461 22.95 16.83 33.76
C VAL A 461 24.25 17.59 33.38
N PRO A 462 25.34 17.51 34.17
CA PRO A 462 26.25 18.65 34.35
C PRO A 462 27.33 18.83 33.28
N SER A 463 27.81 20.07 33.27
CA SER A 463 28.82 20.68 32.41
C SER A 463 30.17 19.96 32.36
N ILE A 464 30.59 19.58 31.14
CA ILE A 464 31.99 19.45 30.75
C ILE A 464 32.24 20.46 29.61
N LYS A 465 33.20 21.37 29.84
CA LYS A 465 33.61 22.43 28.93
C LYS A 465 34.31 21.83 27.70
N LEU A 466 33.80 22.10 26.50
CA LEU A 466 34.60 22.13 25.27
C LEU A 466 34.14 23.32 24.42
N GLU A 467 35.12 24.02 23.86
CA GLU A 467 35.05 25.37 23.33
C GLU A 467 34.25 25.51 22.03
N HIS A 468 33.82 26.75 21.79
CA HIS A 468 32.88 27.17 20.76
C HIS A 468 33.48 27.17 19.34
N SER A 469 32.83 26.50 18.39
CA SER A 469 32.82 26.94 17.00
C SER A 469 31.44 26.71 16.35
N ARG A 470 30.64 27.80 16.39
CA ARG A 470 29.47 28.16 15.56
C ARG A 470 28.89 27.09 14.61
N TRP A 471 27.76 26.51 15.02
CA TRP A 471 26.71 26.05 14.11
C TRP A 471 25.64 27.16 13.99
N PRO A 472 25.18 27.52 12.78
CA PRO A 472 24.15 28.55 12.63
C PRO A 472 22.77 27.99 13.01
N LYS A 473 22.05 28.78 13.81
CA LYS A 473 20.64 28.57 14.18
C LYS A 473 19.78 28.34 12.92
N SER A 474 19.03 27.25 12.91
CA SER A 474 18.01 26.94 11.90
C SER A 474 16.98 28.07 11.80
N LYS A 475 16.93 28.75 10.65
CA LYS A 475 15.78 29.59 10.27
C LYS A 475 14.62 28.68 9.87
N PRO A 476 13.37 28.98 10.26
CA PRO A 476 12.20 28.35 9.65
C PRO A 476 12.07 28.92 8.24
N TRP A 477 12.38 28.12 7.22
CA TRP A 477 12.16 28.48 5.83
C TRP A 477 11.23 27.46 5.19
N SER A 478 9.98 27.84 4.95
CA SER A 478 9.10 27.14 4.02
C SER A 478 9.42 27.65 2.60
N PRO A 479 9.91 26.82 1.68
CA PRO A 479 10.08 27.27 0.30
C PRO A 479 8.70 27.56 -0.28
N SER A 480 8.48 28.77 -0.79
CA SER A 480 7.34 29.03 -1.65
C SER A 480 7.52 28.28 -2.98
N SER A 481 6.41 27.88 -3.63
CA SER A 481 6.44 27.29 -4.99
C SER A 481 7.24 28.16 -6.00
N SER A 482 7.25 29.48 -5.81
CA SER A 482 8.06 30.41 -6.62
C SER A 482 9.57 30.25 -6.39
N THR A 483 10.01 29.95 -5.17
CA THR A 483 11.43 29.74 -4.88
C THR A 483 11.91 28.38 -5.35
N PHE A 484 11.06 27.36 -5.28
CA PHE A 484 11.31 26.03 -5.85
C PHE A 484 11.57 26.10 -7.37
N LYS A 485 10.67 26.75 -8.12
CA LYS A 485 10.80 26.90 -9.58
C LYS A 485 12.09 27.61 -9.98
N ARG A 486 12.48 28.65 -9.22
CA ARG A 486 13.72 29.40 -9.46
C ARG A 486 14.96 28.57 -9.12
N LYS A 487 14.95 27.80 -8.02
CA LYS A 487 16.08 26.95 -7.59
C LYS A 487 16.36 25.81 -8.57
N HIS A 488 15.32 25.28 -9.23
CA HIS A 488 15.42 24.10 -10.10
C HIS A 488 15.17 24.39 -11.60
N GLY A 489 15.20 25.65 -12.03
CA GLY A 489 15.18 26.02 -13.46
C GLY A 489 13.94 25.58 -14.26
N LYS A 490 12.75 25.51 -13.63
CA LYS A 490 11.53 24.97 -14.27
C LYS A 490 10.83 26.01 -15.15
N ASN A 491 10.88 25.84 -16.47
CA ASN A 491 10.13 26.66 -17.46
C ASN A 491 8.82 25.98 -17.87
N ASN A 492 7.69 26.41 -17.32
CA ASN A 492 6.38 25.82 -17.61
C ASN A 492 5.71 26.52 -18.81
N THR A 493 5.90 26.01 -20.02
CA THR A 493 5.16 26.47 -21.21
C THR A 493 3.79 25.76 -21.32
N HIS A 494 2.75 26.60 -21.21
CA HIS A 494 1.39 26.48 -21.75
C HIS A 494 0.35 25.47 -21.23
N LEU A 495 0.63 24.44 -20.40
CA LEU A 495 -0.46 23.52 -19.96
C LEU A 495 -0.51 22.99 -18.50
N GLY A 496 0.25 23.52 -17.51
CA GLY A 496 0.25 22.84 -16.20
C GLY A 496 0.69 23.60 -14.96
N LYS A 497 0.53 24.92 -14.85
CA LYS A 497 0.94 25.65 -13.62
C LYS A 497 0.19 25.18 -12.36
N SER A 498 -1.07 24.73 -12.49
CA SER A 498 -1.90 24.25 -11.37
C SER A 498 -1.58 22.80 -10.98
N LYS A 499 -1.52 21.88 -11.95
CA LYS A 499 -1.28 20.44 -11.70
C LYS A 499 0.11 20.16 -11.09
N CYS A 500 1.19 20.76 -11.62
CA CYS A 500 2.53 20.62 -11.03
C CYS A 500 2.61 21.20 -9.62
N ARG A 501 1.84 22.26 -9.34
CA ARG A 501 1.76 22.84 -8.00
C ARG A 501 1.03 21.90 -7.04
N GLN A 502 -0.07 21.30 -7.48
CA GLN A 502 -0.81 20.32 -6.68
C GLN A 502 0.08 19.12 -6.31
N ILE A 503 0.78 18.52 -7.30
CA ILE A 503 1.73 17.41 -7.05
C ILE A 503 2.82 17.83 -6.05
N TRP A 504 3.35 19.04 -6.19
CA TRP A 504 4.33 19.57 -5.25
C TRP A 504 3.78 19.76 -3.83
N GLU A 505 2.53 20.22 -3.69
CA GLU A 505 1.86 20.37 -2.39
C GLU A 505 1.58 18.99 -1.75
N GLU A 506 1.18 18.00 -2.55
CA GLU A 506 1.00 16.61 -2.12
C GLU A 506 2.32 15.99 -1.63
N ASN A 507 3.39 16.12 -2.41
CA ASN A 507 4.73 15.65 -2.03
C ASN A 507 5.27 16.37 -0.79
N LEU A 508 5.02 17.68 -0.66
CA LEU A 508 5.38 18.44 0.54
C LEU A 508 4.64 17.93 1.79
N SER A 509 3.37 17.53 1.64
CA SER A 509 2.59 16.92 2.72
C SER A 509 3.21 15.59 3.18
N ILE A 510 3.62 14.73 2.22
CA ILE A 510 4.32 13.47 2.50
C ILE A 510 5.62 13.73 3.28
N ILE A 511 6.45 14.67 2.81
CA ILE A 511 7.72 15.04 3.46
C ILE A 511 7.49 15.54 4.88
N ARG A 512 6.51 16.43 5.09
CA ARG A 512 6.19 16.98 6.42
C ARG A 512 5.72 15.92 7.39
N LYS A 513 4.83 15.03 6.94
CA LYS A 513 4.33 13.92 7.74
C LYS A 513 5.47 12.99 8.16
N HIS A 514 6.31 12.58 7.21
CA HIS A 514 7.44 11.69 7.48
C HIS A 514 8.47 12.32 8.43
N ASN A 515 8.85 13.59 8.22
CA ASN A 515 9.80 14.26 9.11
C ASN A 515 9.25 14.44 10.53
N LEU A 516 7.94 14.68 10.67
CA LEU A 516 7.30 14.70 11.99
C LEU A 516 7.39 13.34 12.68
N GLU A 517 7.12 12.25 11.96
CA GLU A 517 7.31 10.88 12.47
C GLU A 517 8.78 10.58 12.81
N SER A 518 9.73 11.12 12.04
CA SER A 518 11.17 11.01 12.31
C SER A 518 11.57 11.77 13.58
N ASP A 519 11.01 12.95 13.84
CA ASP A 519 11.23 13.72 15.08
C ASP A 519 10.74 12.95 16.33
N PHE A 520 9.75 12.08 16.18
CA PHE A 520 9.29 11.14 17.21
C PHE A 520 10.09 9.83 17.26
N GLY A 521 11.16 9.70 16.47
CA GLY A 521 12.04 8.53 16.45
C GLY A 521 11.48 7.32 15.71
N MET A 522 10.38 7.47 14.95
CA MET A 522 9.79 6.37 14.17
C MET A 522 10.62 6.03 12.94
N HIS A 523 11.32 7.02 12.37
CA HIS A 523 12.18 6.85 11.21
C HIS A 523 13.62 7.20 11.52
N THR A 524 14.54 6.52 10.84
CA THR A 524 15.99 6.66 11.01
C THR A 524 16.65 7.61 10.00
N TYR A 525 15.82 8.26 9.18
CA TYR A 525 16.19 9.14 8.09
C TYR A 525 15.15 10.26 7.94
N THR A 526 15.50 11.30 7.18
CA THR A 526 14.62 12.44 6.88
C THR A 526 14.45 12.62 5.37
N LEU A 527 13.37 13.29 4.99
CA LEU A 527 13.06 13.67 3.62
C LEU A 527 13.23 15.17 3.40
N GLU A 528 13.57 15.57 2.18
CA GLU A 528 13.62 16.97 1.77
C GLU A 528 13.07 17.15 0.36
N MET A 529 12.48 18.33 0.13
CA MET A 529 12.03 18.73 -1.21
C MET A 529 13.24 18.92 -2.14
N ASN A 530 13.29 18.13 -3.20
CA ASN A 530 14.36 18.15 -4.21
C ASN A 530 13.80 18.39 -5.63
N GLN A 531 14.63 18.31 -6.66
CA GLN A 531 14.27 18.59 -8.06
C GLN A 531 13.09 17.78 -8.62
N PHE A 532 12.70 16.67 -7.97
CA PHE A 532 11.59 15.80 -8.34
C PHE A 532 10.27 16.16 -7.64
N GLY A 533 10.24 17.27 -6.89
CA GLY A 533 9.07 17.68 -6.10
C GLY A 533 7.78 17.86 -6.88
N ASP A 534 7.86 18.20 -8.17
CA ASP A 534 6.72 18.40 -9.06
C ASP A 534 6.34 17.17 -9.90
N MET A 535 6.93 16.01 -9.59
CA MET A 535 6.66 14.73 -10.24
C MET A 535 5.90 13.79 -9.30
N THR A 536 4.91 13.09 -9.85
CA THR A 536 4.34 11.94 -9.15
C THR A 536 5.37 10.82 -9.04
N ASN A 537 5.22 9.94 -8.06
CA ASN A 537 6.14 8.81 -7.91
C ASN A 537 6.11 7.86 -9.12
N GLU A 538 4.98 7.74 -9.83
CA GLU A 538 4.90 6.95 -11.06
C GLU A 538 5.71 7.58 -12.20
N GLU A 539 5.55 8.89 -12.43
CA GLU A 539 6.34 9.62 -13.43
C GLU A 539 7.84 9.54 -13.11
N PHE A 540 8.19 9.71 -11.84
CA PHE A 540 9.55 9.59 -11.34
C PHE A 540 10.15 8.21 -11.63
N ARG A 541 9.48 7.12 -11.24
CA ARG A 541 9.95 5.75 -11.50
C ARG A 541 10.12 5.50 -12.99
N LYS A 542 9.15 5.93 -13.81
CA LYS A 542 9.20 5.71 -15.26
C LYS A 542 10.37 6.43 -15.93
N GLN A 543 10.78 7.59 -15.43
CA GLN A 543 11.85 8.40 -16.02
C GLN A 543 13.24 8.10 -15.45
N MET A 544 13.32 7.85 -14.14
CA MET A 544 14.58 7.77 -13.40
C MET A 544 15.04 6.33 -13.14
N ASN A 545 14.13 5.36 -13.10
CA ASN A 545 14.45 3.97 -12.77
C ASN A 545 14.61 3.16 -14.07
N GLY A 546 15.83 2.70 -14.33
CA GLY A 546 16.23 2.06 -15.59
C GLY A 546 16.71 0.62 -15.46
N TYR A 547 16.78 0.05 -14.26
CA TYR A 547 17.24 -1.33 -14.12
C TYR A 547 16.15 -2.32 -14.57
N LYS A 548 16.55 -3.35 -15.32
CA LYS A 548 15.63 -4.32 -15.93
C LYS A 548 15.99 -5.75 -15.54
N MET A 549 15.47 -6.22 -14.40
CA MET A 549 15.72 -7.56 -13.87
C MET A 549 15.48 -8.69 -14.89
N ASN A 550 14.49 -8.56 -15.76
CA ASN A 550 14.15 -9.57 -16.77
C ASN A 550 15.29 -9.85 -17.77
N LEU A 551 16.22 -8.90 -17.95
CA LEU A 551 17.40 -9.08 -18.82
C LEU A 551 18.47 -9.98 -18.18
N LYS A 552 18.41 -10.28 -16.86
CA LYS A 552 19.37 -11.21 -16.21
C LYS A 552 19.31 -12.62 -16.81
N ASN A 553 18.19 -13.04 -17.37
CA ASN A 553 18.12 -14.35 -18.04
C ASN A 553 18.98 -14.40 -19.32
N GLU A 554 19.29 -13.26 -19.91
CA GLU A 554 20.14 -13.17 -21.11
C GLU A 554 21.63 -13.38 -20.76
N THR A 555 22.05 -13.09 -19.52
CA THR A 555 23.44 -13.26 -19.08
C THR A 555 23.80 -14.69 -18.72
N ILE A 556 22.80 -15.59 -18.56
CA ILE A 556 23.00 -17.01 -18.25
C ILE A 556 23.85 -17.73 -19.31
N LYS A 557 23.91 -17.19 -20.54
CA LYS A 557 24.65 -17.76 -21.67
C LYS A 557 26.14 -17.41 -21.69
N PHE A 558 26.61 -16.52 -20.81
CA PHE A 558 27.98 -16.01 -20.82
C PHE A 558 28.77 -16.50 -19.61
N ASP A 559 30.10 -16.54 -19.75
CA ASP A 559 31.00 -16.96 -18.69
C ASP A 559 31.02 -15.91 -17.56
N ARG A 560 30.72 -16.35 -16.33
CA ARG A 560 30.54 -15.48 -15.16
C ARG A 560 31.38 -16.04 -14.01
N HIS A 561 32.17 -15.18 -13.40
CA HIS A 561 32.89 -15.56 -12.18
C HIS A 561 31.95 -15.43 -10.98
N LYS A 562 32.13 -16.30 -10.00
CA LYS A 562 31.43 -16.21 -8.72
C LYS A 562 32.38 -15.67 -7.67
N PHE A 563 31.89 -14.76 -6.84
CA PHE A 563 32.66 -14.28 -5.70
C PHE A 563 32.91 -15.44 -4.73
N LEU A 564 34.16 -15.59 -4.32
CA LEU A 564 34.57 -16.52 -3.28
C LEU A 564 35.01 -15.70 -2.08
N THR A 565 34.26 -15.82 -0.98
CA THR A 565 34.52 -15.08 0.25
C THR A 565 35.89 -15.48 0.80
N PRO A 566 36.83 -14.53 0.96
CA PRO A 566 38.15 -14.83 1.49
C PRO A 566 38.06 -15.41 2.90
N SER A 567 38.76 -16.51 3.15
CA SER A 567 38.89 -17.08 4.50
C SER A 567 39.94 -16.31 5.30
N ASN A 568 39.72 -16.17 6.62
CA ASN A 568 40.66 -15.55 7.58
C ASN A 568 40.96 -14.05 7.37
N ILE A 569 40.08 -13.31 6.69
CA ILE A 569 40.16 -11.84 6.64
C ILE A 569 39.23 -11.24 7.69
N VAL A 570 39.78 -10.40 8.57
CA VAL A 570 39.00 -9.56 9.48
C VAL A 570 38.66 -8.27 8.75
N LEU A 571 37.36 -8.01 8.57
CA LEU A 571 36.90 -6.80 7.90
C LEU A 571 37.07 -5.56 8.80
N PRO A 572 37.42 -4.39 8.24
CA PRO A 572 37.36 -3.14 8.98
C PRO A 572 35.90 -2.81 9.33
N GLU A 573 35.69 -2.14 10.47
CA GLU A 573 34.35 -1.74 10.95
C GLU A 573 33.62 -0.81 9.97
N SER A 574 34.37 0.04 9.26
CA SER A 574 33.84 0.91 8.22
C SER A 574 34.81 1.03 7.04
N VAL A 575 34.23 1.22 5.86
CA VAL A 575 34.95 1.45 4.61
C VAL A 575 34.29 2.62 3.90
N ASP A 576 35.10 3.55 3.40
CA ASP A 576 34.63 4.64 2.55
C ASP A 576 35.64 4.90 1.43
N TRP A 577 35.35 4.37 0.25
CA TRP A 577 36.19 4.46 -0.93
C TRP A 577 36.30 5.88 -1.50
N ARG A 578 35.41 6.80 -1.11
CA ARG A 578 35.49 8.22 -1.50
C ARG A 578 36.75 8.87 -0.92
N THR A 579 37.12 8.48 0.29
CA THR A 579 38.32 8.99 0.98
C THR A 579 39.63 8.40 0.43
N LYS A 580 39.54 7.40 -0.45
CA LYS A 580 40.68 6.65 -1.00
C LYS A 580 40.94 6.92 -2.48
N GLY A 581 40.13 7.79 -3.12
CA GLY A 581 40.30 8.14 -4.53
C GLY A 581 39.70 7.17 -5.54
N TYR A 582 38.89 6.20 -5.09
CA TYR A 582 38.28 5.18 -5.95
C TYR A 582 36.96 5.64 -6.59
N VAL A 583 36.45 6.82 -6.23
CA VAL A 583 35.10 7.25 -6.58
C VAL A 583 35.16 8.61 -7.26
N THR A 584 34.69 8.68 -8.50
CA THR A 584 34.50 9.93 -9.25
C THR A 584 33.40 10.80 -8.64
N PRO A 585 33.29 12.09 -9.00
CA PRO A 585 32.17 12.94 -8.59
C PRO A 585 30.79 12.33 -8.92
N ILE A 586 29.75 12.78 -8.21
CA ILE A 586 28.36 12.46 -8.54
C ILE A 586 28.02 13.02 -9.92
N LYS A 587 27.35 12.20 -10.74
CA LYS A 587 26.82 12.58 -12.05
C LYS A 587 25.29 12.64 -12.01
N ASP A 588 24.67 13.12 -13.09
CA ASP A 588 23.22 13.21 -13.24
C ASP A 588 22.77 12.53 -14.54
N GLN A 589 21.97 11.48 -14.43
CA GLN A 589 21.46 10.71 -15.56
C GLN A 589 20.36 11.45 -16.35
N GLY A 590 19.78 12.52 -15.78
CA GLY A 590 18.67 13.24 -16.39
C GLY A 590 17.42 12.37 -16.61
N GLN A 591 16.60 12.72 -17.59
CA GLN A 591 15.35 12.01 -17.93
C GLN A 591 15.60 10.79 -18.84
N CYS A 592 16.55 9.95 -18.45
CA CYS A 592 16.94 8.74 -19.18
C CYS A 592 17.12 7.60 -18.18
N GLY A 593 16.51 6.44 -18.44
CA GLY A 593 16.62 5.23 -17.62
C GLY A 593 17.96 4.52 -17.79
N SER A 594 19.07 5.23 -17.58
CA SER A 594 20.45 4.77 -17.79
C SER A 594 21.20 4.50 -16.49
N CYS A 595 20.53 4.42 -15.34
CA CYS A 595 21.15 4.14 -14.03
C CYS A 595 22.09 2.91 -14.06
N TRP A 596 21.77 1.89 -14.86
CA TRP A 596 22.61 0.71 -15.08
C TRP A 596 23.98 1.08 -15.69
N ALA A 597 24.05 2.05 -16.60
CA ALA A 597 25.30 2.53 -17.18
C ALA A 597 26.15 3.25 -16.13
N PHE A 598 25.55 4.14 -15.32
CA PHE A 598 26.25 4.84 -14.24
C PHE A 598 26.75 3.91 -13.13
N SER A 599 25.98 2.88 -12.79
CA SER A 599 26.40 1.84 -11.86
C SER A 599 27.60 1.04 -12.42
N THR A 600 27.58 0.74 -13.73
CA THR A 600 28.64 0.02 -14.43
C THR A 600 29.94 0.85 -14.47
N THR A 601 29.87 2.08 -14.98
CA THR A 601 31.03 2.96 -15.08
C THR A 601 31.62 3.21 -13.71
N GLY A 602 30.81 3.56 -12.70
CA GLY A 602 31.30 3.82 -11.36
C GLY A 602 32.05 2.65 -10.71
N SER A 603 31.64 1.41 -11.00
CA SER A 603 32.33 0.21 -10.51
C SER A 603 33.64 -0.01 -11.26
N LEU A 604 33.62 0.14 -12.60
CA LEU A 604 34.82 0.02 -13.44
C LEU A 604 35.85 1.12 -13.17
N GLU A 605 35.42 2.35 -12.90
CA GLU A 605 36.28 3.47 -12.48
C GLU A 605 37.07 3.11 -11.22
N GLY A 606 36.38 2.53 -10.22
CA GLY A 606 37.00 2.08 -8.98
C GLY A 606 37.99 0.93 -9.18
N GLN A 607 37.64 -0.07 -9.98
CA GLN A 607 38.53 -1.20 -10.30
C GLN A 607 39.74 -0.76 -11.14
N HIS A 608 39.53 0.16 -12.09
CA HIS A 608 40.61 0.74 -12.87
C HIS A 608 41.56 1.52 -11.97
N PHE A 609 41.05 2.35 -11.06
CA PHE A 609 41.88 3.04 -10.07
C PHE A 609 42.66 2.07 -9.19
N ALA A 610 42.03 0.98 -8.72
CA ALA A 610 42.71 -0.05 -7.93
C ALA A 610 43.93 -0.65 -8.66
N LYS A 611 43.81 -0.84 -9.98
CA LYS A 611 44.85 -1.43 -10.83
C LYS A 611 45.94 -0.43 -11.22
N THR A 612 45.56 0.80 -11.57
CA THR A 612 46.45 1.76 -12.25
C THR A 612 46.82 2.97 -11.40
N SER A 613 46.15 3.16 -10.25
CA SER A 613 46.21 4.38 -9.42
C SER A 613 45.82 5.66 -10.16
N LYS A 614 45.12 5.56 -11.30
CA LYS A 614 44.62 6.70 -12.09
C LYS A 614 43.10 6.68 -12.10
N LEU A 615 42.49 7.71 -11.53
CA LEU A 615 41.04 7.83 -11.53
C LEU A 615 40.62 8.51 -12.82
N VAL A 616 39.95 7.77 -13.69
CA VAL A 616 39.47 8.25 -14.99
C VAL A 616 37.96 8.22 -14.95
N SER A 617 37.28 9.28 -15.39
CA SER A 617 35.83 9.20 -15.54
C SER A 617 35.47 8.57 -16.88
N LEU A 618 34.62 7.54 -16.85
CA LEU A 618 34.27 6.72 -18.00
C LEU A 618 32.92 7.15 -18.58
N SER A 619 32.71 6.92 -19.88
CA SER A 619 31.54 7.38 -20.62
C SER A 619 30.33 6.49 -20.41
N GLU A 620 29.29 7.00 -19.72
CA GLU A 620 28.00 6.30 -19.71
C GLU A 620 27.33 6.32 -21.08
N GLN A 621 27.56 7.37 -21.88
CA GLN A 621 26.97 7.51 -23.21
C GLN A 621 27.43 6.42 -24.17
N ASN A 622 28.71 6.02 -24.09
CA ASN A 622 29.23 4.89 -24.84
C ASN A 622 28.40 3.63 -24.55
N LEU A 623 28.06 3.36 -23.28
CA LEU A 623 27.23 2.21 -22.93
C LEU A 623 25.79 2.35 -23.43
N VAL A 624 25.19 3.52 -23.25
CA VAL A 624 23.81 3.82 -23.69
C VAL A 624 23.64 3.62 -25.20
N ASP A 625 24.63 4.03 -25.99
CA ASP A 625 24.57 3.95 -27.45
C ASP A 625 24.95 2.57 -27.99
N CYS A 626 26.02 1.98 -27.45
CA CYS A 626 26.73 0.85 -28.08
C CYS A 626 26.45 -0.53 -27.46
N SER A 627 26.04 -0.60 -26.19
CA SER A 627 25.85 -1.89 -25.53
C SER A 627 24.58 -2.62 -26.00
N LEU A 628 24.48 -3.91 -25.66
CA LEU A 628 23.30 -4.74 -25.92
C LEU A 628 22.07 -4.35 -25.07
N ASN A 629 22.23 -3.41 -24.13
CA ASN A 629 21.12 -2.88 -23.35
C ASN A 629 20.18 -1.99 -24.20
N LEU A 630 19.08 -1.57 -23.59
CA LEU A 630 18.01 -0.81 -24.25
C LEU A 630 18.21 0.72 -24.15
N GLY A 631 19.45 1.19 -23.92
CA GLY A 631 19.77 2.60 -23.77
C GLY A 631 18.96 3.25 -22.64
N CYS A 632 18.26 4.35 -22.93
CA CYS A 632 17.38 5.02 -21.96
C CYS A 632 16.12 4.23 -21.56
N HIS A 633 15.79 3.13 -22.25
CA HIS A 633 14.67 2.26 -21.87
C HIS A 633 15.06 1.19 -20.84
N GLY A 634 16.33 1.19 -20.43
CA GLY A 634 16.82 0.38 -19.33
C GLY A 634 17.83 -0.69 -19.73
N GLY A 635 18.37 -1.36 -18.71
CA GLY A 635 19.48 -2.29 -18.85
C GLY A 635 19.91 -2.91 -17.54
N ILE A 636 20.98 -3.69 -17.60
CA ILE A 636 21.66 -4.29 -16.44
C ILE A 636 23.17 -4.12 -16.57
N MET A 637 23.85 -4.07 -15.42
CA MET A 637 25.29 -3.81 -15.34
C MET A 637 26.11 -4.93 -16.01
N ASP A 638 25.70 -6.18 -15.83
CA ASP A 638 26.38 -7.35 -16.42
C ASP A 638 26.49 -7.29 -17.95
N LEU A 639 25.42 -6.89 -18.66
CA LEU A 639 25.46 -6.75 -20.12
C LEU A 639 26.39 -5.62 -20.54
N ALA A 640 26.53 -4.59 -19.70
CA ALA A 640 27.45 -3.50 -19.93
C ALA A 640 28.91 -3.97 -19.73
N PHE A 641 29.22 -4.72 -18.67
CA PHE A 641 30.53 -5.35 -18.46
C PHE A 641 30.91 -6.27 -19.63
N LEU A 642 29.99 -7.13 -20.06
CA LEU A 642 30.18 -8.00 -21.23
C LEU A 642 30.46 -7.21 -22.51
N TYR A 643 29.72 -6.11 -22.73
CA TYR A 643 29.99 -5.21 -23.84
C TYR A 643 31.41 -4.66 -23.77
N ILE A 644 31.83 -4.07 -22.65
CA ILE A 644 33.17 -3.46 -22.49
C ILE A 644 34.27 -4.49 -22.78
N LYS A 645 34.12 -5.71 -22.25
CA LYS A 645 35.03 -6.83 -22.53
C LYS A 645 35.08 -7.15 -24.02
N SER A 646 33.93 -7.34 -24.66
CA SER A 646 33.86 -7.70 -26.09
C SER A 646 34.33 -6.58 -27.03
N ASN A 647 34.13 -5.33 -26.62
CA ASN A 647 34.49 -4.13 -27.36
C ASN A 647 35.99 -3.80 -27.25
N GLY A 648 36.68 -4.40 -26.27
CA GLY A 648 38.09 -4.15 -26.00
C GLY A 648 38.35 -2.87 -25.20
N GLY A 649 37.32 -2.28 -24.58
CA GLY A 649 37.44 -1.06 -23.80
C GLY A 649 36.19 -0.18 -23.82
N ILE A 650 36.25 0.91 -23.07
CA ILE A 650 35.23 1.96 -22.97
C ILE A 650 35.90 3.33 -23.03
N ASP A 651 35.25 4.29 -23.70
CA ASP A 651 35.75 5.66 -23.82
C ASP A 651 35.69 6.44 -22.50
N THR A 652 36.49 7.50 -22.39
CA THR A 652 36.37 8.47 -21.28
C THR A 652 35.12 9.34 -21.41
N GLU A 653 34.61 9.84 -20.29
CA GLU A 653 33.51 10.82 -20.26
C GLU A 653 33.86 12.08 -21.08
N TRP A 654 35.12 12.49 -21.08
CA TRP A 654 35.56 13.69 -21.80
C TRP A 654 35.49 13.52 -23.33
N SER A 655 35.89 12.36 -23.84
CA SER A 655 35.88 12.05 -25.27
C SER A 655 34.48 11.68 -25.80
N TYR A 656 33.63 11.14 -24.93
CA TYR A 656 32.27 10.73 -25.28
C TYR A 656 31.28 11.17 -24.16
N PRO A 657 30.90 12.46 -24.13
CA PRO A 657 30.09 13.02 -23.05
C PRO A 657 28.66 12.47 -23.00
N TYR A 658 28.08 12.47 -21.80
CA TYR A 658 26.69 12.08 -21.56
C TYR A 658 25.65 13.07 -22.11
N GLU A 659 24.70 12.55 -22.89
CA GLU A 659 23.67 13.31 -23.62
C GLU A 659 22.23 12.96 -23.17
N ALA A 660 22.06 12.01 -22.24
CA ALA A 660 20.76 11.57 -21.72
C ALA A 660 19.75 11.11 -22.78
N GLU A 661 20.22 10.58 -23.89
CA GLU A 661 19.41 10.07 -25.00
C GLU A 661 20.19 8.96 -25.73
N ARG A 662 19.52 7.92 -26.22
CA ARG A 662 20.19 6.91 -27.06
C ARG A 662 20.44 7.48 -28.45
N ARG A 663 21.70 7.43 -28.88
CA ARG A 663 22.17 7.88 -30.20
C ARG A 663 22.89 6.76 -30.92
N LYS A 664 23.38 7.07 -32.12
CA LYS A 664 24.26 6.16 -32.85
C LYS A 664 25.54 5.96 -32.05
N CYS A 665 26.01 4.71 -31.95
CA CYS A 665 27.28 4.38 -31.33
C CYS A 665 28.45 5.08 -32.04
N ARG A 666 29.33 5.72 -31.25
CA ARG A 666 30.50 6.49 -31.72
C ARG A 666 31.79 6.14 -30.95
N PHE A 667 31.88 4.92 -30.45
CA PHE A 667 33.09 4.44 -29.76
C PHE A 667 34.34 4.64 -30.63
N ASP A 668 35.40 5.20 -30.05
CA ASP A 668 36.70 5.38 -30.71
C ASP A 668 37.81 4.69 -29.92
N PRO A 669 38.43 3.61 -30.44
CA PRO A 669 39.53 2.90 -29.78
C PRO A 669 40.71 3.78 -29.32
N LYS A 670 40.87 4.99 -29.87
CA LYS A 670 41.91 5.94 -29.44
C LYS A 670 41.63 6.60 -28.09
N ASN A 671 40.38 6.57 -27.63
CA ASN A 671 39.91 7.28 -26.44
C ASN A 671 39.58 6.35 -25.27
N ILE A 672 40.05 5.10 -25.31
CA ILE A 672 39.81 4.10 -24.26
C ILE A 672 40.33 4.61 -22.92
N GLY A 673 39.41 4.74 -21.95
CA GLY A 673 39.69 5.10 -20.56
C GLY A 673 39.94 3.89 -19.65
N ALA A 674 39.27 2.76 -19.93
CA ALA A 674 39.45 1.51 -19.19
C ALA A 674 39.07 0.29 -20.03
N THR A 675 39.53 -0.89 -19.60
CA THR A 675 39.22 -2.18 -20.19
C THR A 675 38.60 -3.12 -19.16
N ASP A 676 37.85 -4.10 -19.62
CA ASP A 676 37.24 -5.14 -18.77
C ASP A 676 37.62 -6.53 -19.32
N THR A 677 37.95 -7.46 -18.44
CA THR A 677 38.29 -8.86 -18.75
C THR A 677 37.18 -9.83 -18.35
N GLY A 678 36.13 -9.35 -17.68
CA GLY A 678 34.96 -10.10 -17.25
C GLY A 678 34.42 -9.56 -15.93
N PHE A 679 33.34 -10.14 -15.42
CA PHE A 679 32.76 -9.67 -14.16
C PHE A 679 32.57 -10.82 -13.18
N VAL A 680 32.45 -10.45 -11.91
CA VAL A 680 32.20 -11.35 -10.78
C VAL A 680 30.83 -11.02 -10.20
N GLU A 681 29.99 -12.05 -10.04
CA GLU A 681 28.73 -11.94 -9.32
C GLU A 681 28.92 -12.27 -7.84
N ILE A 682 28.37 -11.43 -6.98
CA ILE A 682 28.22 -11.72 -5.56
C ILE A 682 27.00 -12.60 -5.37
N LYS A 683 27.07 -13.51 -4.40
CA LYS A 683 25.98 -14.44 -4.11
C LYS A 683 24.71 -13.66 -3.75
N MET A 684 23.63 -13.98 -4.46
CA MET A 684 22.31 -13.37 -4.28
C MET A 684 21.87 -13.40 -2.82
N GLU A 685 21.36 -12.27 -2.35
CA GLU A 685 20.87 -12.00 -0.99
C GLU A 685 21.91 -12.10 0.13
N ASN A 686 23.20 -12.28 -0.22
CA ASN A 686 24.25 -12.43 0.78
C ASN A 686 24.92 -11.08 1.10
N GLU A 687 24.35 -10.36 2.07
CA GLU A 687 24.91 -9.10 2.58
C GLU A 687 26.34 -9.25 3.13
N THR A 688 26.67 -10.42 3.69
CA THR A 688 28.04 -10.68 4.16
C THR A 688 29.02 -10.72 2.99
N ASP A 689 28.71 -11.45 1.92
CA ASP A 689 29.58 -11.49 0.73
C ASP A 689 29.68 -10.11 0.06
N LEU A 690 28.59 -9.34 0.04
CA LEU A 690 28.62 -7.95 -0.43
C LEU A 690 29.56 -7.08 0.41
N GLN A 691 29.49 -7.19 1.74
CA GLN A 691 30.38 -6.45 2.65
C GLN A 691 31.85 -6.85 2.42
N PHE A 692 32.14 -8.15 2.29
CA PHE A 692 33.48 -8.64 1.98
C PHE A 692 33.98 -8.11 0.64
N ALA A 693 33.16 -8.12 -0.41
CA ALA A 693 33.51 -7.59 -1.72
C ALA A 693 33.81 -6.08 -1.63
N ILE A 694 32.95 -5.30 -0.96
CA ILE A 694 33.20 -3.86 -0.77
C ILE A 694 34.53 -3.63 -0.04
N ALA A 695 34.83 -4.40 1.00
CA ALA A 695 36.04 -4.20 1.79
C ALA A 695 37.33 -4.61 1.07
N THR A 696 37.28 -5.68 0.28
CA THR A 696 38.48 -6.32 -0.28
C THR A 696 38.72 -6.01 -1.76
N VAL A 697 37.68 -5.58 -2.49
CA VAL A 697 37.73 -5.37 -3.93
C VAL A 697 37.58 -3.88 -4.29
N GLY A 698 36.62 -3.18 -3.72
CA GLY A 698 36.35 -1.78 -4.06
C GLY A 698 34.86 -1.45 -4.16
N PRO A 699 34.51 -0.37 -4.89
CA PRO A 699 33.12 -0.07 -5.23
C PRO A 699 32.44 -1.22 -6.02
N ILE A 700 31.19 -1.53 -5.68
CA ILE A 700 30.42 -2.65 -6.25
C ILE A 700 29.12 -2.14 -6.86
N SER A 701 28.80 -2.56 -8.09
CA SER A 701 27.50 -2.27 -8.71
C SER A 701 26.41 -3.07 -8.03
N VAL A 702 25.32 -2.42 -7.62
CA VAL A 702 24.17 -3.09 -6.99
C VAL A 702 22.86 -2.60 -7.60
N ALA A 703 21.83 -3.45 -7.61
CA ALA A 703 20.46 -3.02 -7.93
C ALA A 703 19.61 -2.99 -6.65
N ILE A 704 18.68 -2.04 -6.59
CA ILE A 704 17.79 -1.81 -5.44
C ILE A 704 16.35 -1.55 -5.89
N ASP A 705 15.40 -1.70 -4.96
CA ASP A 705 14.06 -1.11 -5.07
C ASP A 705 14.12 0.38 -4.67
N ALA A 706 14.03 1.27 -5.66
CA ALA A 706 13.93 2.72 -5.47
C ALA A 706 12.51 3.23 -5.79
N SER A 707 11.50 2.36 -5.69
CA SER A 707 10.13 2.68 -6.11
C SER A 707 9.38 3.60 -5.14
N LYS A 708 9.88 3.80 -3.91
CA LYS A 708 9.14 4.49 -2.86
C LYS A 708 9.28 6.01 -2.94
N SER A 709 8.24 6.73 -2.56
CA SER A 709 8.29 8.19 -2.41
C SER A 709 9.30 8.62 -1.34
N SER A 710 9.51 7.78 -0.31
CA SER A 710 10.56 8.00 0.69
C SER A 710 11.97 7.95 0.07
N PHE A 711 12.21 7.09 -0.93
CA PHE A 711 13.48 7.08 -1.66
C PHE A 711 13.61 8.32 -2.56
N GLN A 712 12.53 8.66 -3.29
CA GLN A 712 12.47 9.85 -4.16
C GLN A 712 12.89 11.13 -3.43
N PHE A 713 12.50 11.30 -2.16
CA PHE A 713 12.75 12.50 -1.37
C PHE A 713 13.79 12.32 -0.25
N TYR A 714 14.53 11.21 -0.23
CA TYR A 714 15.56 10.99 0.78
C TYR A 714 16.52 12.19 0.86
N SER A 715 16.86 12.60 2.08
CA SER A 715 17.80 13.69 2.35
C SER A 715 19.00 13.21 3.18
N SER A 716 18.75 12.65 4.36
CA SER A 716 19.83 12.26 5.28
C SER A 716 19.42 11.15 6.26
N GLY A 717 20.40 10.54 6.93
CA GLY A 717 20.19 9.44 7.88
C GLY A 717 20.24 8.06 7.23
N VAL A 718 20.00 7.00 8.01
CA VAL A 718 20.04 5.61 7.51
C VAL A 718 18.67 5.27 6.95
N TYR A 719 18.55 5.15 5.64
CA TYR A 719 17.33 4.80 4.93
C TYR A 719 16.86 3.39 5.31
N ASP A 720 15.64 3.34 5.84
CA ASP A 720 15.04 2.16 6.43
C ASP A 720 13.55 2.12 6.09
N GLU A 721 13.19 1.47 5.00
CA GLU A 721 11.86 1.47 4.40
C GLU A 721 11.25 0.06 4.41
N PRO A 722 10.32 -0.25 5.33
CA PRO A 722 9.74 -1.59 5.47
C PRO A 722 9.01 -2.10 4.23
N HIS A 723 8.55 -1.20 3.36
CA HIS A 723 7.80 -1.58 2.15
C HIS A 723 8.69 -1.83 0.93
N CYS A 724 10.00 -1.63 1.04
CA CYS A 724 10.96 -1.99 0.00
C CYS A 724 10.89 -3.49 -0.33
N SER A 725 10.91 -3.82 -1.62
CA SER A 725 11.01 -5.20 -2.09
C SER A 725 12.47 -5.67 -2.11
N THR A 726 12.67 -6.93 -1.73
CA THR A 726 13.96 -7.63 -1.93
C THR A 726 14.17 -8.07 -3.38
N TYR A 727 13.12 -8.12 -4.21
CA TYR A 727 13.17 -8.75 -5.54
C TYR A 727 12.67 -7.86 -6.69
N LEU A 728 11.80 -6.89 -6.42
CA LEU A 728 11.29 -5.95 -7.43
C LEU A 728 12.26 -4.77 -7.60
N LEU A 729 13.49 -5.07 -8.04
CA LEU A 729 14.54 -4.09 -8.23
C LEU A 729 14.30 -3.29 -9.52
N ASP A 730 14.46 -1.97 -9.45
CA ASP A 730 14.18 -1.06 -10.56
C ASP A 730 15.26 0.01 -10.76
N HIS A 731 16.23 0.14 -9.84
CA HIS A 731 17.30 1.13 -9.94
C HIS A 731 18.69 0.55 -9.72
N GLY A 732 19.65 0.99 -10.54
CA GLY A 732 21.06 0.56 -10.48
C GLY A 732 21.93 1.65 -9.85
N VAL A 733 22.66 1.30 -8.78
CA VAL A 733 23.47 2.23 -7.99
C VAL A 733 24.83 1.61 -7.67
N LEU A 734 25.71 2.36 -6.99
CA LEU A 734 27.06 1.91 -6.67
C LEU A 734 27.29 1.91 -5.16
N ALA A 735 27.52 0.75 -4.56
CA ALA A 735 27.92 0.64 -3.16
C ALA A 735 29.42 0.96 -3.03
N VAL A 736 29.75 2.06 -2.35
CA VAL A 736 31.13 2.61 -2.23
C VAL A 736 31.70 2.49 -0.82
N GLY A 737 31.00 1.79 0.08
CA GLY A 737 31.42 1.68 1.46
C GLY A 737 30.33 1.15 2.38
N TYR A 738 30.65 1.07 3.66
CA TYR A 738 29.72 0.71 4.73
C TYR A 738 30.22 1.25 6.06
N GLY A 739 29.32 1.31 7.04
CA GLY A 739 29.65 1.68 8.41
C GLY A 739 28.51 1.42 9.37
N THR A 740 28.59 2.06 10.53
CA THR A 740 27.58 2.01 11.59
C THR A 740 27.46 3.39 12.22
N ILE A 741 26.24 3.87 12.44
CA ILE A 741 25.95 5.12 13.16
C ILE A 741 24.80 4.89 14.13
N ASN A 742 25.00 5.23 15.41
CA ASN A 742 23.98 5.04 16.47
C ASN A 742 23.39 3.62 16.48
N SER A 743 24.27 2.60 16.41
CA SER A 743 23.90 1.17 16.33
C SER A 743 23.09 0.77 15.09
N LYS A 744 23.07 1.60 14.04
CA LYS A 744 22.43 1.29 12.75
C LYS A 744 23.51 1.08 11.70
N ASP A 745 23.58 -0.15 11.22
CA ASP A 745 24.48 -0.53 10.13
C ASP A 745 23.96 0.03 8.81
N TYR A 746 24.87 0.53 7.98
CA TYR A 746 24.52 1.05 6.66
C TYR A 746 25.57 0.73 5.59
N TYR A 747 25.14 0.73 4.34
CA TYR A 747 25.97 0.86 3.14
C TYR A 747 26.00 2.33 2.69
N ILE A 748 27.16 2.79 2.22
CA ILE A 748 27.29 4.08 1.54
C ILE A 748 27.05 3.85 0.06
N VAL A 749 25.98 4.42 -0.48
CA VAL A 749 25.56 4.19 -1.86
C VAL A 749 25.60 5.50 -2.65
N LYS A 750 26.32 5.49 -3.77
CA LYS A 750 26.42 6.57 -4.75
C LYS A 750 25.24 6.47 -5.73
N ASN A 751 24.47 7.55 -5.85
CA ASN A 751 23.37 7.65 -6.81
C ASN A 751 23.79 8.46 -8.06
N SER A 752 22.93 8.47 -9.08
CA SER A 752 23.14 9.12 -10.39
C SER A 752 22.13 10.23 -10.67
N TRP A 753 21.62 10.91 -9.64
CA TRP A 753 20.58 11.95 -9.75
C TRP A 753 21.09 13.34 -9.37
N GLY A 754 22.40 13.58 -9.55
CA GLY A 754 23.04 14.83 -9.20
C GLY A 754 23.19 15.04 -7.69
N THR A 755 23.94 16.08 -7.33
CA THR A 755 24.28 16.40 -5.92
C THR A 755 23.13 17.03 -5.15
N ASN A 756 22.05 17.43 -5.83
CA ASN A 756 20.86 18.04 -5.22
C ASN A 756 19.90 17.01 -4.61
N TRP A 757 20.11 15.72 -4.88
CA TRP A 757 19.33 14.63 -4.30
C TRP A 757 20.11 13.98 -3.14
N GLY A 758 19.42 13.55 -2.08
CA GLY A 758 20.04 12.84 -0.96
C GLY A 758 21.12 13.64 -0.25
N ASN A 759 22.03 12.90 0.38
CA ASN A 759 23.17 13.46 1.09
C ASN A 759 24.29 13.76 0.07
N GLN A 760 24.16 14.89 -0.64
CA GLN A 760 25.07 15.32 -1.69
C GLN A 760 25.23 14.26 -2.81
N GLY A 761 24.13 13.62 -3.21
CA GLY A 761 24.09 12.56 -4.21
C GLY A 761 24.29 11.14 -3.65
N TYR A 762 24.52 11.00 -2.35
CA TYR A 762 24.65 9.70 -1.68
C TYR A 762 23.43 9.38 -0.82
N ILE A 763 23.28 8.10 -0.52
CA ILE A 763 22.32 7.58 0.45
C ILE A 763 23.00 6.55 1.35
N TRP A 764 22.65 6.56 2.64
CA TRP A 764 23.01 5.49 3.56
C TRP A 764 21.87 4.49 3.63
N MET A 765 22.00 3.34 2.99
CA MET A 765 20.97 2.31 3.01
C MET A 765 21.21 1.35 4.17
N SER A 766 20.17 0.92 4.86
CA SER A 766 20.31 -0.04 5.96
C SER A 766 21.05 -1.32 5.52
N ARG A 767 21.91 -1.81 6.40
CA ARG A 767 22.73 -3.02 6.21
C ARG A 767 22.41 -4.02 7.32
N ASN A 768 22.59 -5.31 7.02
CA ASN A 768 22.29 -6.42 7.92
C ASN A 768 20.83 -6.42 8.38
N LYS A 769 19.93 -6.04 7.48
CA LYS A 769 18.50 -5.87 7.75
C LYS A 769 17.65 -6.65 6.74
N ASN A 770 17.90 -7.96 6.67
CA ASN A 770 17.20 -8.90 5.80
C ASN A 770 17.22 -8.47 4.32
N ASN A 771 18.38 -8.02 3.83
CA ASN A 771 18.57 -7.57 2.45
C ASN A 771 17.53 -6.52 2.03
N GLN A 772 17.38 -5.48 2.84
CA GLN A 772 16.39 -4.43 2.63
C GLN A 772 16.58 -3.73 1.28
N CYS A 773 15.46 -3.49 0.58
CA CYS A 773 15.44 -2.97 -0.80
C CYS A 773 16.25 -3.81 -1.80
N GLY A 774 16.62 -5.05 -1.43
CA GLY A 774 17.34 -5.98 -2.29
C GLY A 774 18.77 -5.59 -2.65
N ILE A 775 19.44 -4.77 -1.82
CA ILE A 775 20.79 -4.25 -2.09
C ILE A 775 21.85 -5.33 -2.38
N ALA A 776 21.69 -6.54 -1.82
CA ALA A 776 22.55 -7.70 -2.07
C ALA A 776 21.91 -8.74 -2.99
N THR A 777 20.71 -8.49 -3.54
CA THR A 777 20.02 -9.42 -4.45
C THR A 777 20.76 -9.50 -5.79
N VAL A 778 21.16 -8.36 -6.35
CA VAL A 778 21.95 -8.32 -7.58
C VAL A 778 23.13 -7.38 -7.36
N ALA A 779 24.29 -7.97 -7.14
CA ALA A 779 25.55 -7.25 -6.95
C ALA A 779 26.66 -7.88 -7.82
N SER A 780 27.40 -7.04 -8.54
CA SER A 780 28.49 -7.47 -9.41
C SER A 780 29.57 -6.40 -9.56
N TYR A 781 30.77 -6.81 -9.96
CA TYR A 781 31.88 -5.90 -10.25
C TYR A 781 32.73 -6.40 -11.43
N PRO A 782 33.33 -5.49 -12.22
CA PRO A 782 34.18 -5.85 -13.37
C PRO A 782 35.60 -6.24 -12.94
N LEU A 783 36.37 -6.81 -13.87
CA LEU A 783 37.74 -7.24 -13.67
C LEU A 783 38.67 -6.49 -14.63
N VAL A 784 39.61 -5.72 -14.09
CA VAL A 784 40.58 -4.91 -14.87
C VAL A 784 41.95 -5.56 -14.94
#